data_AF-A0A8D3E3Q5-F1
#
_entry.id   AF-A0A8D3E3Q5-F1
#
_cell.length_a   1.000
_cell.length_b   1.000
_cell.length_c   1.000
_cell.angle_alpha   90.00
_cell.angle_beta   90.00
_cell.angle_gamma   90.00
#
_symmetry.space_group_name_H-M   'P 1'
#
loop_
_entity.id
_entity.type
_entity.pdbx_description
1 polymer ?
#
loop_
_entity_poly.entity_id
_entity_poly.type
_entity_poly.pdbx_seq_one_letter_code
_entity_poly.pdbx_strand_id
1 'polypeptide(L)'
;MAISSQSGREKRHLIKLPGCFFYNQCHEMYNCPLCQCPLCPVSDYFQKYKEFDKSVRVEEIDGVKLVKNLAVKMEEMFRKKAEATRRLVEAAEEAHHQHEDNPELQYEYFNAVLINEVDEEGNNVDLGGEFLLEPNDHFNNLSVNLSLSVVQVPTNMYNKDPDIVNGVYWSEALNKVFVDNFERDPTLIWQYFGSAKGFFRQYPGECCLSHFREHLDKLFAKGIGLLGVALTEAFTILSDFNQTGRGSLCSQAIMLVTDGATEMYDDVFERHNWPERKISTLADVQENVMRYLHVMSRPKVIDHEHDTVWTEAYVDSLKAKSGPSLMTTVAMPVFSTKNETKNQGILLGVVGTDIPLQELMKLIPKHMLGIHGYVFAITNNGYILTHPDLRPLYQQGQKRRKPNYSSVDLSEVEWEDKDDSRRVLKMHNDYYYTDIKGTPFSVGVALSRGHGKYFFRGNVSLEAGLRDLEQPDVALADEWTYCNTEEQHEHRHLTQIQAIKLFLTGRRQHLKCDRELIQEVLFDAVVTAPLEAYWTGLALNKSENSDKGVEIAFLGTRTGLSRTNLFVPLHSVCVLRDFLTAEDKEGVFNADHFPLWYKRAAEQVPGTFIYSIPFSSVVLASTAIQLLDDRKSPIVAAVGIQMKLEFFQRKFWTACRQCTALDGKCSISCDNEDINCYLIDNNGFILVTEEQSQVQRACLCQHVYIFTSFPLSTLKMACECGVPADPE
;
A
#
# COMPACT_ATOMS: atom_id res chain seq x y z
N MET A 1 2.23 -23.35 25.67
CA MET A 1 1.98 -24.81 25.70
C MET A 1 3.30 -25.49 26.03
N ALA A 2 3.36 -26.43 26.98
CA ALA A 2 4.57 -27.19 27.29
C ALA A 2 4.41 -28.64 26.80
N ILE A 3 5.37 -29.11 26.00
CA ILE A 3 5.39 -30.47 25.44
C ILE A 3 6.59 -31.19 26.08
N SER A 4 6.38 -32.39 26.63
CA SER A 4 7.44 -33.29 27.11
C SER A 4 7.62 -34.47 26.15
N SER A 5 8.85 -34.80 25.74
CA SER A 5 9.17 -36.08 25.08
C SER A 5 10.10 -36.92 25.94
N GLN A 6 9.64 -38.08 26.42
CA GLN A 6 10.52 -39.09 27.04
C GLN A 6 11.13 -39.99 25.98
N SER A 7 12.43 -40.27 26.08
CA SER A 7 13.06 -41.29 25.25
C SER A 7 12.61 -42.69 25.72
N GLY A 8 11.99 -43.46 24.82
CA GLY A 8 11.78 -44.90 25.01
C GLY A 8 10.41 -45.42 25.46
N ARG A 9 9.40 -44.58 25.78
CA ARG A 9 7.99 -45.03 25.97
C ARG A 9 6.97 -43.99 25.50
N GLU A 10 5.98 -44.41 24.71
CA GLU A 10 4.89 -43.59 24.17
C GLU A 10 3.91 -43.11 25.26
N LYS A 11 4.30 -42.12 26.07
CA LYS A 11 3.35 -41.28 26.80
C LYS A 11 3.70 -39.82 26.57
N ARG A 12 2.85 -39.14 25.78
CA ARG A 12 2.98 -37.73 25.41
C ARG A 12 1.99 -36.94 26.25
N HIS A 13 2.48 -36.04 27.10
CA HIS A 13 1.65 -35.23 27.97
C HIS A 13 1.60 -33.78 27.47
N LEU A 14 0.40 -33.29 27.18
CA LEU A 14 0.16 -31.87 26.97
C LEU A 14 -0.16 -31.24 28.32
N ILE A 15 0.72 -30.35 28.79
CA ILE A 15 0.43 -29.55 29.98
C ILE A 15 -0.12 -28.21 29.50
N LYS A 16 -1.44 -28.05 29.60
CA LYS A 16 -2.08 -26.73 29.54
C LYS A 16 -1.81 -26.07 30.89
N LEU A 17 -0.96 -25.04 30.91
CA LEU A 17 -0.78 -24.25 32.12
C LEU A 17 -2.17 -23.76 32.58
N PRO A 18 -2.57 -24.01 33.84
CA PRO A 18 -3.85 -23.53 34.34
C PRO A 18 -3.91 -22.00 34.21
N GLY A 19 -5.13 -21.46 34.06
CA GLY A 19 -5.39 -20.02 33.92
C GLY A 19 -4.73 -19.14 35.00
N CYS A 20 -4.24 -19.71 36.10
CA CYS A 20 -3.40 -19.02 37.09
C CYS A 20 -2.08 -18.43 36.54
N PHE A 21 -1.61 -18.86 35.37
CA PHE A 21 -0.43 -18.24 34.74
C PHE A 21 -0.74 -16.90 34.05
N PHE A 22 -1.99 -16.66 33.60
CA PHE A 22 -2.30 -15.51 32.74
C PHE A 22 -3.70 -14.87 32.90
N TYR A 23 -4.73 -15.51 33.49
CA TYR A 23 -5.97 -14.84 33.94
C TYR A 23 -6.90 -15.76 34.76
N ASN A 24 -7.21 -15.36 36.00
CA ASN A 24 -8.45 -15.58 36.80
C ASN A 24 -8.27 -15.53 38.33
N GLN A 25 -7.10 -15.12 38.86
CA GLN A 25 -6.92 -14.91 40.31
C GLN A 25 -6.39 -13.53 40.69
N CYS A 26 -6.34 -12.56 39.77
CA CYS A 26 -5.99 -11.18 40.15
C CYS A 26 -7.06 -10.52 41.04
N HIS A 27 -8.29 -11.05 41.06
CA HIS A 27 -9.34 -10.56 41.97
C HIS A 27 -9.22 -11.12 43.40
N GLU A 28 -8.47 -12.20 43.65
CA GLU A 28 -8.46 -12.87 44.97
C GLU A 28 -7.09 -13.36 45.51
N MET A 29 -5.99 -13.27 44.75
CA MET A 29 -4.67 -13.65 45.27
C MET A 29 -3.62 -12.55 45.10
N TYR A 30 -3.39 -11.83 46.20
CA TYR A 30 -2.34 -10.82 46.37
C TYR A 30 -0.88 -11.33 46.26
N ASN A 31 -0.61 -12.60 45.92
CA ASN A 31 0.73 -13.21 46.06
C ASN A 31 1.13 -14.19 44.93
N CYS A 32 1.03 -13.80 43.66
CA CYS A 32 1.68 -14.54 42.57
C CYS A 32 2.96 -13.80 42.09
N PRO A 33 4.16 -14.42 42.19
CA PRO A 33 5.45 -13.76 41.88
C PRO A 33 5.68 -13.46 40.38
N LEU A 34 4.79 -13.91 39.49
CA LEU A 34 4.75 -13.55 38.06
C LEU A 34 3.74 -12.45 37.74
N CYS A 35 2.81 -12.15 38.67
CA CYS A 35 1.81 -11.10 38.52
C CYS A 35 2.35 -9.69 38.85
N GLN A 36 3.61 -9.57 39.28
CA GLN A 36 4.34 -8.29 39.30
C GLN A 36 4.88 -7.91 37.91
N CYS A 37 4.12 -8.22 36.85
CA CYS A 37 4.42 -7.70 35.53
C CYS A 37 3.92 -6.26 35.47
N PRO A 38 4.69 -5.28 34.95
CA PRO A 38 4.21 -3.89 34.81
C PRO A 38 2.92 -3.77 33.98
N LEU A 39 2.54 -4.82 33.24
CA LEU A 39 1.29 -4.95 32.47
C LEU A 39 0.08 -5.47 33.26
N CYS A 40 0.24 -6.21 34.36
CA CYS A 40 -0.90 -6.79 35.07
C CYS A 40 -1.83 -5.71 35.69
N PRO A 41 -1.29 -4.65 36.33
CA PRO A 41 -2.13 -3.55 36.82
C PRO A 41 -2.55 -2.58 35.70
N VAL A 42 -2.00 -2.69 34.48
CA VAL A 42 -2.41 -1.85 33.34
C VAL A 42 -3.81 -2.23 32.89
N SER A 43 -4.17 -3.52 32.93
CA SER A 43 -5.57 -3.97 32.70
C SER A 43 -6.55 -3.43 33.76
N ASP A 44 -6.12 -3.28 35.01
CA ASP A 44 -6.92 -2.73 36.11
C ASP A 44 -6.96 -1.18 36.10
N TYR A 45 -5.91 -0.50 35.62
CA TYR A 45 -5.86 0.97 35.55
C TYR A 45 -6.75 1.54 34.41
N PHE A 46 -7.09 0.73 33.42
CA PHE A 46 -8.03 1.10 32.34
C PHE A 46 -9.51 1.08 32.76
N GLN A 47 -9.80 0.92 34.06
CA GLN A 47 -11.09 1.28 34.67
C GLN A 47 -11.52 2.70 34.28
N LYS A 48 -10.60 3.61 33.91
CA LYS A 48 -10.91 4.97 33.46
C LYS A 48 -11.68 5.04 32.13
N TYR A 49 -11.39 4.16 31.16
CA TYR A 49 -12.24 4.02 29.97
C TYR A 49 -13.66 3.58 30.39
N LYS A 50 -13.76 2.69 31.40
CA LYS A 50 -15.03 2.31 32.03
C LYS A 50 -15.66 3.43 32.88
N GLU A 51 -14.90 4.40 33.39
CA GLU A 51 -15.42 5.60 34.06
C GLU A 51 -16.06 6.57 33.07
N PHE A 52 -15.45 6.71 31.87
CA PHE A 52 -16.00 7.46 30.75
C PHE A 52 -17.07 6.69 29.96
N ASP A 53 -17.39 5.44 30.32
CA ASP A 53 -18.44 4.61 29.70
C ASP A 53 -19.78 5.36 29.54
N LYS A 54 -20.15 6.18 30.53
CA LYS A 54 -21.38 6.99 30.49
C LYS A 54 -21.32 8.19 29.53
N SER A 55 -20.13 8.57 29.07
CA SER A 55 -19.89 9.74 28.21
C SER A 55 -19.55 9.38 26.76
N VAL A 56 -19.23 8.10 26.50
CA VAL A 56 -18.82 7.59 25.20
C VAL A 56 -20.02 6.96 24.50
N ARG A 57 -20.20 7.26 23.22
CA ARG A 57 -21.26 6.66 22.40
C ARG A 57 -20.68 5.61 21.47
N VAL A 58 -21.19 4.38 21.53
CA VAL A 58 -20.81 3.32 20.60
C VAL A 58 -21.81 3.30 19.44
N GLU A 59 -21.30 3.37 18.22
CA GLU A 59 -22.06 3.36 16.97
C GLU A 59 -21.61 2.19 16.10
N GLU A 60 -22.55 1.58 15.36
CA GLU A 60 -22.23 0.57 14.36
C GLU A 60 -21.92 1.23 13.01
N ILE A 61 -20.83 0.81 12.39
CA ILE A 61 -20.38 1.32 11.10
C ILE A 61 -21.21 0.67 9.99
N ASP A 62 -22.00 1.48 9.29
CA ASP A 62 -22.68 1.05 8.08
C ASP A 62 -21.69 1.03 6.90
N GLY A 63 -21.19 -0.17 6.58
CA GLY A 63 -20.28 -0.39 5.46
C GLY A 63 -20.83 0.02 4.09
N VAL A 64 -22.15 -0.05 3.88
CA VAL A 64 -22.81 0.37 2.63
C VAL A 64 -22.80 1.89 2.50
N LYS A 65 -23.10 2.59 3.59
CA LYS A 65 -23.03 4.06 3.62
C LYS A 65 -21.58 4.54 3.47
N LEU A 66 -20.63 3.85 4.11
CA LEU A 66 -19.21 4.16 4.05
C LEU A 66 -18.68 4.06 2.61
N VAL A 67 -18.93 2.94 1.92
CA VAL A 67 -18.45 2.74 0.55
C VAL A 67 -19.09 3.72 -0.44
N LYS A 68 -20.39 4.05 -0.27
CA LYS A 68 -21.07 5.06 -1.10
C LYS A 68 -20.49 6.46 -0.92
N ASN A 69 -20.26 6.88 0.33
CA ASN A 69 -19.64 8.18 0.61
C ASN A 69 -18.22 8.26 0.05
N LEU A 70 -17.46 7.17 0.14
CA LEU A 70 -16.11 7.09 -0.40
C LEU A 70 -16.13 7.16 -1.94
N ALA A 71 -17.04 6.44 -2.59
CA ALA A 71 -17.20 6.48 -4.04
C ALA A 71 -17.53 7.87 -4.55
N VAL A 72 -18.41 8.63 -3.86
CA VAL A 72 -18.72 10.02 -4.24
C VAL A 72 -17.49 10.93 -4.12
N LYS A 73 -16.66 10.77 -3.08
CA LYS A 73 -15.41 11.54 -2.93
C LYS A 73 -14.40 11.20 -4.03
N MET A 74 -14.27 9.91 -4.36
CA MET A 74 -13.39 9.44 -5.43
C MET A 74 -13.89 9.92 -6.81
N GLU A 75 -15.20 9.87 -7.06
CA GLU A 75 -15.83 10.41 -8.27
C GLU A 75 -15.52 11.90 -8.43
N GLU A 76 -15.66 12.71 -7.38
CA GLU A 76 -15.34 14.14 -7.46
C GLU A 76 -13.86 14.39 -7.79
N MET A 77 -12.95 13.60 -7.19
CA MET A 77 -11.53 13.70 -7.46
C MET A 77 -11.22 13.32 -8.91
N PHE A 78 -11.65 12.15 -9.37
CA PHE A 78 -11.40 11.69 -10.74
C PHE A 78 -12.04 12.60 -11.79
N ARG A 79 -13.22 13.15 -11.51
CA ARG A 79 -13.88 14.13 -12.38
C ARG A 79 -13.04 15.39 -12.55
N LYS A 80 -12.48 15.94 -11.48
CA LYS A 80 -11.58 17.12 -11.56
C LYS A 80 -10.35 16.84 -12.41
N LYS A 81 -9.78 15.64 -12.29
CA LYS A 81 -8.63 15.20 -13.10
C LYS A 81 -8.99 15.05 -14.57
N ALA A 82 -10.11 14.40 -14.88
CA ALA A 82 -10.61 14.27 -16.24
C ALA A 82 -10.94 15.64 -16.86
N GLU A 83 -11.48 16.59 -16.10
CA GLU A 83 -11.72 17.97 -16.55
C GLU A 83 -10.42 18.70 -16.89
N ALA A 84 -9.33 18.49 -16.13
CA ALA A 84 -8.02 19.06 -16.45
C ALA A 84 -7.46 18.53 -17.78
N THR A 85 -7.60 17.22 -18.04
CA THR A 85 -7.23 16.59 -19.31
C THR A 85 -8.12 17.08 -20.47
N ARG A 86 -9.43 17.24 -20.24
CA ARG A 86 -10.34 17.79 -21.26
C ARG A 86 -9.96 19.20 -21.70
N ARG A 87 -9.58 20.08 -20.76
CA ARG A 87 -9.09 21.43 -21.11
C ARG A 87 -7.84 21.41 -21.98
N LEU A 88 -6.94 20.46 -21.74
CA LEU A 88 -5.74 20.28 -22.56
C LEU A 88 -6.09 19.81 -23.97
N VAL A 89 -7.07 18.91 -24.11
CA VAL A 89 -7.57 18.49 -25.43
C VAL A 89 -8.15 19.68 -26.18
N GLU A 90 -9.07 20.43 -25.56
CA GLU A 90 -9.70 21.62 -26.18
C GLU A 90 -8.64 22.66 -26.61
N ALA A 91 -7.62 22.89 -25.77
CA ALA A 91 -6.53 23.80 -26.09
C ALA A 91 -5.63 23.28 -27.22
N ALA A 92 -5.39 21.96 -27.29
CA ALA A 92 -4.59 21.36 -28.35
C ALA A 92 -5.31 21.42 -29.71
N GLU A 93 -6.61 21.15 -29.73
CA GLU A 93 -7.43 21.22 -30.93
C GLU A 93 -7.51 22.66 -31.47
N GLU A 94 -7.71 23.64 -30.59
CA GLU A 94 -7.74 25.06 -30.96
C GLU A 94 -6.37 25.53 -31.47
N ALA A 95 -5.27 25.18 -30.77
CA ALA A 95 -3.92 25.56 -31.16
C ALA A 95 -3.55 24.99 -32.55
N HIS A 96 -3.93 23.73 -32.81
CA HIS A 96 -3.72 23.13 -34.12
C HIS A 96 -4.62 23.74 -35.20
N HIS A 97 -5.88 24.07 -34.89
CA HIS A 97 -6.81 24.70 -35.82
C HIS A 97 -6.31 26.06 -36.31
N GLN A 98 -5.67 26.85 -35.42
CA GLN A 98 -5.10 28.15 -35.74
C GLN A 98 -3.75 28.10 -36.48
N HIS A 99 -3.05 26.96 -36.46
CA HIS A 99 -1.71 26.81 -37.04
C HIS A 99 -1.75 26.42 -38.52
N GLU A 100 -0.91 27.05 -39.34
CA GLU A 100 -0.66 26.67 -40.74
C GLU A 100 0.76 26.09 -40.87
N ASP A 101 0.88 24.93 -41.52
CA ASP A 101 2.15 24.21 -41.61
C ASP A 101 3.15 24.95 -42.51
N ASN A 102 4.33 25.27 -41.96
CA ASN A 102 5.41 25.94 -42.67
C ASN A 102 6.66 25.04 -42.72
N PRO A 103 7.08 24.54 -43.90
CA PRO A 103 8.23 23.65 -44.03
C PRO A 103 9.57 24.33 -43.76
N GLU A 104 9.63 25.67 -43.79
CA GLU A 104 10.84 26.46 -43.53
C GLU A 104 10.89 27.02 -42.09
N LEU A 105 9.97 26.61 -41.22
CA LEU A 105 9.91 27.08 -39.84
C LEU A 105 11.18 26.68 -39.08
N GLN A 106 11.90 27.68 -38.55
CA GLN A 106 12.99 27.49 -37.60
C GLN A 106 12.49 27.86 -36.21
N TYR A 107 12.39 26.86 -35.34
CA TYR A 107 11.97 27.03 -33.95
C TYR A 107 12.88 26.23 -33.03
N GLU A 108 13.40 26.88 -32.00
CA GLU A 108 14.22 26.26 -30.96
C GLU A 108 13.34 25.87 -29.77
N TYR A 109 13.56 24.66 -29.26
CA TYR A 109 12.83 24.11 -28.12
C TYR A 109 13.76 23.34 -27.21
N PHE A 110 13.35 23.14 -25.95
CA PHE A 110 14.13 22.40 -24.96
C PHE A 110 13.92 20.89 -25.13
N ASN A 111 14.97 20.18 -25.54
CA ASN A 111 14.94 18.73 -25.64
C ASN A 111 15.29 18.09 -24.29
N ALA A 112 14.38 17.28 -23.74
CA ALA A 112 14.50 16.66 -22.41
C ALA A 112 15.79 15.83 -22.22
N VAL A 113 16.40 15.31 -23.30
CA VAL A 113 17.65 14.56 -23.25
C VAL A 113 18.88 15.47 -23.29
N LEU A 114 18.79 16.62 -23.96
CA LEU A 114 19.93 17.49 -24.26
C LEU A 114 20.02 18.70 -23.31
N ILE A 115 18.98 18.97 -22.51
CA ILE A 115 18.98 20.12 -21.61
C ILE A 115 20.19 20.11 -20.67
N ASN A 116 20.86 21.27 -20.57
CA ASN A 116 22.06 21.48 -19.76
C ASN A 116 23.26 20.60 -20.18
N GLU A 117 23.23 19.98 -21.37
CA GLU A 117 24.42 19.36 -21.96
C GLU A 117 25.31 20.44 -22.60
N VAL A 118 26.61 20.35 -22.31
CA VAL A 118 27.64 21.24 -22.86
C VAL A 118 28.56 20.46 -23.79
N ASP A 119 28.99 21.11 -24.87
CA ASP A 119 29.99 20.58 -25.78
C ASP A 119 31.41 20.57 -25.14
N GLU A 120 32.39 20.03 -25.86
CA GLU A 120 33.79 20.00 -25.40
C GLU A 120 34.40 21.40 -25.21
N GLU A 121 33.77 22.43 -25.81
CA GLU A 121 34.17 23.83 -25.76
C GLU A 121 33.44 24.64 -24.67
N GLY A 122 32.49 24.02 -23.95
CA GLY A 122 31.70 24.63 -22.88
C GLY A 122 30.49 25.45 -23.34
N ASN A 123 30.09 25.38 -24.61
CA ASN A 123 28.84 25.96 -25.09
C ASN A 123 27.69 24.94 -24.93
N ASN A 124 26.47 25.45 -24.82
CA ASN A 124 25.28 24.58 -24.78
C ASN A 124 25.11 23.87 -26.13
N VAL A 125 24.81 22.57 -26.06
CA VAL A 125 24.48 21.77 -27.24
C VAL A 125 23.20 22.34 -27.90
N ASP A 126 23.11 22.24 -29.22
CA ASP A 126 21.93 22.63 -30.00
C ASP A 126 20.66 21.95 -29.46
N LEU A 127 19.60 22.72 -29.15
CA LEU A 127 18.38 22.30 -28.41
C LEU A 127 18.58 21.92 -26.93
N GLY A 128 19.78 22.09 -26.40
CA GLY A 128 20.20 21.79 -25.02
C GLY A 128 20.35 23.00 -24.10
N GLY A 129 19.91 24.20 -24.55
CA GLY A 129 20.08 25.49 -23.86
C GLY A 129 19.79 25.50 -22.35
N GLU A 130 20.27 26.54 -21.66
CA GLU A 130 20.19 26.63 -20.20
C GLU A 130 18.75 26.52 -19.70
N PHE A 131 18.47 25.45 -18.96
CA PHE A 131 17.15 25.14 -18.43
C PHE A 131 17.23 25.07 -16.90
N LEU A 132 16.69 26.10 -16.23
CA LEU A 132 16.72 26.19 -14.78
C LEU A 132 15.85 25.08 -14.18
N LEU A 133 16.48 24.16 -13.45
CA LEU A 133 15.81 23.06 -12.74
C LEU A 133 15.95 23.30 -11.24
N GLU A 134 14.83 23.42 -10.54
CA GLU A 134 14.79 23.62 -9.10
C GLU A 134 14.26 22.36 -8.42
N PRO A 135 14.90 21.90 -7.32
CA PRO A 135 14.41 20.77 -6.57
C PRO A 135 13.04 21.08 -5.96
N ASN A 136 12.05 20.22 -6.19
CA ASN A 136 10.70 20.42 -5.71
C ASN A 136 10.19 19.24 -4.88
N ASP A 137 9.80 19.51 -3.63
CA ASP A 137 9.27 18.50 -2.70
C ASP A 137 8.05 17.75 -3.24
N HIS A 138 7.18 18.42 -4.01
CA HIS A 138 5.99 17.82 -4.62
C HIS A 138 6.34 16.68 -5.59
N PHE A 139 7.49 16.81 -6.24
CA PHE A 139 8.04 15.84 -7.17
C PHE A 139 9.11 14.98 -6.48
N ASN A 140 8.99 14.74 -5.17
CA ASN A 140 9.95 13.97 -4.37
C ASN A 140 11.39 14.51 -4.45
N ASN A 141 11.53 15.84 -4.43
CA ASN A 141 12.81 16.54 -4.53
C ASN A 141 13.53 16.34 -5.87
N LEU A 142 12.80 15.97 -6.93
CA LEU A 142 13.29 16.01 -8.31
C LEU A 142 13.48 17.46 -8.74
N SER A 143 14.56 17.71 -9.48
CA SER A 143 14.84 19.01 -10.07
C SER A 143 13.96 19.19 -11.30
N VAL A 144 12.96 20.06 -11.20
CA VAL A 144 11.95 20.29 -12.24
C VAL A 144 11.79 21.79 -12.51
N ASN A 145 11.24 22.12 -13.67
CA ASN A 145 10.86 23.48 -14.03
C ASN A 145 9.34 23.60 -14.09
N LEU A 146 8.76 24.42 -13.20
CA LEU A 146 7.32 24.63 -13.13
C LEU A 146 6.78 25.63 -14.16
N SER A 147 7.65 26.36 -14.87
CA SER A 147 7.25 27.40 -15.82
C SER A 147 7.15 26.88 -17.25
N LEU A 148 7.98 25.90 -17.62
CA LEU A 148 8.10 25.39 -18.98
C LEU A 148 8.02 23.87 -19.04
N SER A 149 7.45 23.36 -20.14
CA SER A 149 7.50 21.94 -20.48
C SER A 149 8.74 21.61 -21.30
N VAL A 150 9.12 20.33 -21.30
CA VAL A 150 10.20 19.80 -22.14
C VAL A 150 9.63 18.91 -23.23
N VAL A 151 10.37 18.76 -24.33
CA VAL A 151 10.01 17.87 -25.43
C VAL A 151 11.02 16.75 -25.53
N GLN A 152 10.53 15.51 -25.55
CA GLN A 152 11.32 14.33 -25.83
C GLN A 152 11.06 13.87 -27.26
N VAL A 153 12.14 13.77 -28.02
CA VAL A 153 12.13 13.16 -29.35
C VAL A 153 12.93 11.85 -29.28
N PRO A 154 12.38 10.72 -29.76
CA PRO A 154 13.11 9.46 -29.83
C PRO A 154 14.43 9.58 -30.59
N THR A 155 15.45 8.85 -30.16
CA THR A 155 16.82 8.95 -30.71
C THR A 155 16.95 8.52 -32.18
N ASN A 156 15.95 7.81 -32.71
CA ASN A 156 15.90 7.41 -34.12
C ASN A 156 15.22 8.45 -35.03
N MET A 157 14.80 9.60 -34.50
CA MET A 157 14.15 10.67 -35.24
C MET A 157 15.01 11.94 -35.28
N TYR A 158 14.91 12.70 -36.36
CA TYR A 158 15.67 13.94 -36.52
C TYR A 158 14.95 15.11 -35.85
N ASN A 159 15.56 15.70 -34.82
CA ASN A 159 14.95 16.76 -34.01
C ASN A 159 14.44 17.98 -34.81
N LYS A 160 15.08 18.31 -35.95
CA LYS A 160 14.72 19.46 -36.80
C LYS A 160 13.88 19.07 -38.02
N ASP A 161 13.27 17.89 -38.01
CA ASP A 161 12.31 17.51 -39.05
C ASP A 161 11.15 18.52 -39.09
N PRO A 162 10.78 19.08 -40.27
CA PRO A 162 9.71 20.07 -40.37
C PRO A 162 8.39 19.62 -39.73
N ASP A 163 8.05 18.33 -39.79
CA ASP A 163 6.82 17.79 -39.18
C ASP A 163 6.89 17.86 -37.64
N ILE A 164 8.07 17.62 -37.06
CA ILE A 164 8.28 17.71 -35.61
C ILE A 164 8.30 19.17 -35.18
N VAL A 165 9.04 20.02 -35.89
CA VAL A 165 9.20 21.44 -35.54
C VAL A 165 7.86 22.17 -35.58
N ASN A 166 7.05 21.96 -36.63
CA ASN A 166 5.68 22.49 -36.68
C ASN A 166 4.83 21.96 -35.53
N GLY A 167 4.92 20.65 -35.27
CA GLY A 167 4.25 19.98 -34.15
C GLY A 167 4.57 20.58 -32.77
N VAL A 168 5.86 20.80 -32.53
CA VAL A 168 6.38 21.36 -31.29
C VAL A 168 5.98 22.82 -31.16
N TYR A 169 6.00 23.59 -32.25
CA TYR A 169 5.64 25.00 -32.26
C TYR A 169 4.19 25.24 -31.82
N TRP A 170 3.19 24.62 -32.48
CA TRP A 170 1.80 24.86 -32.08
C TRP A 170 1.47 24.30 -30.69
N SER A 171 2.14 23.20 -30.29
CA SER A 171 1.95 22.61 -28.96
C SER A 171 2.57 23.43 -27.82
N GLU A 172 3.31 24.50 -28.11
CA GLU A 172 3.78 25.47 -27.10
C GLU A 172 2.62 26.15 -26.36
N ALA A 173 1.48 26.35 -27.04
CA ALA A 173 0.28 26.93 -26.44
C ALA A 173 -0.22 26.13 -25.21
N LEU A 174 0.12 24.84 -25.12
CA LEU A 174 -0.24 23.98 -23.99
C LEU A 174 0.50 24.35 -22.70
N ASN A 175 1.66 25.02 -22.76
CA ASN A 175 2.41 25.44 -21.57
C ASN A 175 1.55 26.24 -20.59
N LYS A 176 0.77 27.18 -21.11
CA LYS A 176 -0.14 27.99 -20.29
C LYS A 176 -1.19 27.12 -19.59
N VAL A 177 -1.76 26.18 -20.31
CA VAL A 177 -2.81 25.29 -19.77
C VAL A 177 -2.24 24.30 -18.75
N PHE A 178 -1.02 23.81 -18.97
CA PHE A 178 -0.33 22.97 -17.99
C PHE A 178 -0.13 23.68 -16.65
N VAL A 179 0.35 24.93 -16.69
CA VAL A 179 0.53 25.78 -15.50
C VAL A 179 -0.82 26.08 -14.85
N ASP A 180 -1.80 26.54 -15.61
CA ASP A 180 -3.15 26.84 -15.11
C ASP A 180 -3.81 25.62 -14.45
N ASN A 181 -3.60 24.41 -15.00
CA ASN A 181 -4.10 23.18 -14.41
C ASN A 181 -3.41 22.85 -13.08
N PHE A 182 -2.09 23.02 -13.01
CA PHE A 182 -1.32 22.78 -11.80
C PHE A 182 -1.66 23.79 -10.68
N GLU A 183 -1.89 25.06 -11.02
CA GLU A 183 -2.33 26.08 -10.06
C GLU A 183 -3.74 25.79 -9.52
N ARG A 184 -4.64 25.25 -10.34
CA ARG A 184 -5.99 24.86 -9.93
C ARG A 184 -6.02 23.58 -9.11
N ASP A 185 -5.15 22.64 -9.43
CA ASP A 185 -5.05 21.35 -8.76
C ASP A 185 -3.58 20.95 -8.56
N PRO A 186 -3.00 21.33 -7.40
CA PRO A 186 -1.60 21.05 -7.11
C PRO A 186 -1.33 19.57 -6.87
N THR A 187 -2.35 18.70 -6.79
CA THR A 187 -2.14 17.25 -6.60
C THR A 187 -1.82 16.51 -7.91
N LEU A 188 -1.81 17.22 -9.04
CA LEU A 188 -1.33 16.72 -10.33
C LEU A 188 0.19 16.47 -10.28
N ILE A 189 0.65 15.38 -10.90
CA ILE A 189 2.08 15.10 -11.06
C ILE A 189 2.48 15.39 -12.50
N TRP A 190 2.27 14.43 -13.40
CA TRP A 190 2.71 14.55 -14.79
C TRP A 190 1.54 14.92 -15.69
N GLN A 191 1.76 15.90 -16.55
CA GLN A 191 0.87 16.23 -17.66
C GLN A 191 1.65 16.10 -18.96
N TYR A 192 1.06 15.49 -19.98
CA TYR A 192 1.78 15.29 -21.24
C TYR A 192 0.89 15.25 -22.46
N PHE A 193 1.51 15.53 -23.60
CA PHE A 193 0.96 15.39 -24.93
C PHE A 193 1.89 14.50 -25.77
N GLY A 194 1.42 13.30 -26.10
CA GLY A 194 2.09 12.40 -27.04
C GLY A 194 1.60 12.67 -28.44
N SER A 195 2.45 13.22 -29.30
CA SER A 195 2.10 13.53 -30.68
C SER A 195 2.16 12.29 -31.56
N ALA A 196 1.20 12.17 -32.48
CA ALA A 196 1.24 11.14 -33.50
C ALA A 196 2.40 11.33 -34.51
N LYS A 197 2.99 12.53 -34.55
CA LYS A 197 4.22 12.82 -35.32
C LYS A 197 5.50 12.28 -34.65
N GLY A 198 5.41 11.74 -33.43
CA GLY A 198 6.51 11.02 -32.79
C GLY A 198 7.34 11.81 -31.77
N PHE A 199 6.86 12.96 -31.30
CA PHE A 199 7.45 13.67 -30.15
C PHE A 199 6.51 13.60 -28.93
N PHE A 200 7.08 13.74 -27.74
CA PHE A 200 6.37 13.70 -26.47
C PHE A 200 6.66 14.97 -25.68
N ARG A 201 5.64 15.75 -25.33
CA ARG A 201 5.78 16.96 -24.51
C ARG A 201 5.35 16.65 -23.09
N GLN A 202 6.19 16.98 -22.10
CA GLN A 202 5.97 16.66 -20.68
C GLN A 202 6.10 17.91 -19.80
N TYR A 203 5.15 18.06 -18.87
CA TYR A 203 5.15 19.08 -17.83
C TYR A 203 5.02 18.45 -16.43
N PRO A 204 5.74 18.96 -15.41
CA PRO A 204 6.76 20.01 -15.49
C PRO A 204 8.01 19.56 -16.26
N GLY A 205 8.85 20.51 -16.67
CA GLY A 205 10.08 20.21 -17.40
C GLY A 205 11.10 19.48 -16.54
N GLU A 206 11.58 18.31 -16.99
CA GLU A 206 12.60 17.50 -16.29
C GLU A 206 13.63 16.96 -17.30
N CYS A 207 14.84 16.68 -16.83
CA CYS A 207 15.86 15.96 -17.58
C CYS A 207 15.52 14.46 -17.65
N CYS A 208 15.46 13.89 -18.85
CA CYS A 208 15.03 12.50 -19.06
C CYS A 208 16.09 11.49 -18.57
N LEU A 209 15.67 10.50 -17.77
CA LEU A 209 16.47 9.31 -17.45
C LEU A 209 16.31 8.24 -18.55
N SER A 210 17.38 7.94 -19.26
CA SER A 210 17.45 6.93 -20.33
C SER A 210 17.18 5.51 -19.79
N HIS A 211 15.95 4.99 -19.95
CA HIS A 211 15.59 3.66 -19.44
C HIS A 211 15.00 2.69 -20.47
N PHE A 212 14.72 3.13 -21.71
CA PHE A 212 13.85 2.37 -22.61
C PHE A 212 14.53 1.31 -23.50
N ARG A 213 15.81 0.96 -23.26
CA ARG A 213 16.57 0.12 -24.22
C ARG A 213 17.04 -1.25 -23.74
N GLU A 214 16.63 -1.72 -22.55
CA GLU A 214 17.29 -2.90 -21.95
C GLU A 214 16.73 -4.27 -22.31
N HIS A 215 15.62 -4.43 -23.05
CA HIS A 215 14.97 -5.76 -23.16
C HIS A 215 14.55 -6.21 -24.57
N LEU A 216 15.22 -5.76 -25.64
CA LEU A 216 14.95 -6.24 -27.01
C LEU A 216 16.03 -7.16 -27.59
N ASP A 217 16.71 -7.94 -26.76
CA ASP A 217 17.64 -8.96 -27.25
C ASP A 217 17.17 -10.37 -26.88
N LYS A 218 16.61 -11.07 -27.89
CA LYS A 218 16.73 -12.52 -28.19
C LYS A 218 15.57 -13.00 -29.06
N LEU A 219 15.59 -12.66 -30.35
CA LEU A 219 14.85 -13.40 -31.37
C LEU A 219 15.86 -13.90 -32.41
N PHE A 220 16.03 -15.21 -32.49
CA PHE A 220 16.83 -15.86 -33.53
C PHE A 220 15.88 -16.45 -34.57
N ALA A 221 15.83 -15.86 -35.76
CA ALA A 221 15.07 -16.41 -36.88
C ALA A 221 15.77 -17.67 -37.43
N LYS A 222 15.04 -18.78 -37.59
CA LYS A 222 15.53 -20.03 -38.17
C LYS A 222 14.43 -20.70 -38.99
N GLY A 223 14.68 -20.93 -40.28
CA GLY A 223 13.75 -21.62 -41.19
C GLY A 223 13.27 -20.75 -42.37
N ILE A 224 12.33 -21.30 -43.15
CA ILE A 224 11.67 -20.62 -44.28
C ILE A 224 10.29 -20.14 -43.80
N GLY A 225 9.92 -18.89 -44.09
CA GLY A 225 8.61 -18.33 -43.74
C GLY A 225 7.50 -18.84 -44.67
N LEU A 226 6.54 -19.60 -44.14
CA LEU A 226 5.37 -20.10 -44.87
C LEU A 226 4.14 -19.21 -44.61
N LEU A 227 4.06 -18.08 -45.30
CA LEU A 227 3.09 -17.03 -45.02
C LEU A 227 1.63 -17.47 -45.24
N GLY A 228 1.34 -18.25 -46.28
CA GLY A 228 -0.02 -18.68 -46.60
C GLY A 228 -0.64 -19.57 -45.49
N VAL A 229 0.16 -20.45 -44.90
CA VAL A 229 -0.27 -21.29 -43.76
C VAL A 229 -0.48 -20.44 -42.52
N ALA A 230 0.44 -19.51 -42.25
CA ALA A 230 0.34 -18.59 -41.12
C ALA A 230 -0.89 -17.68 -41.19
N LEU A 231 -1.21 -17.12 -42.37
CA LEU A 231 -2.40 -16.29 -42.58
C LEU A 231 -3.70 -17.10 -42.45
N THR A 232 -3.74 -18.32 -43.00
CA THR A 232 -4.91 -19.21 -42.88
C THR A 232 -5.16 -19.56 -41.41
N GLU A 233 -4.11 -19.89 -40.67
CA GLU A 233 -4.20 -20.17 -39.22
C GLU A 233 -4.66 -18.92 -38.45
N ALA A 234 -4.09 -17.74 -38.76
CA ALA A 234 -4.48 -16.48 -38.12
C ALA A 234 -5.97 -16.14 -38.33
N PHE A 235 -6.50 -16.33 -39.55
CA PHE A 235 -7.94 -16.15 -39.81
C PHE A 235 -8.80 -17.21 -39.12
N THR A 236 -8.31 -18.45 -39.00
CA THR A 236 -9.00 -19.52 -38.27
C THR A 236 -9.09 -19.18 -36.78
N ILE A 237 -8.00 -18.70 -36.19
CA ILE A 237 -7.96 -18.21 -34.80
C ILE A 237 -8.97 -17.07 -34.59
N LEU A 238 -9.01 -16.07 -35.48
CA LEU A 238 -9.98 -14.97 -35.38
C LEU A 238 -11.43 -15.47 -35.49
N SER A 239 -11.71 -16.40 -36.41
CA SER A 239 -13.02 -17.02 -36.56
C SER A 239 -13.43 -17.79 -35.30
N ASP A 240 -12.52 -18.56 -34.71
CA ASP A 240 -12.77 -19.31 -33.48
C ASP A 240 -13.07 -18.39 -32.29
N PHE A 241 -12.34 -17.27 -32.18
CA PHE A 241 -12.63 -16.27 -31.14
C PHE A 241 -13.98 -15.58 -31.35
N ASN A 242 -14.38 -15.31 -32.59
CA ASN A 242 -15.68 -14.73 -32.92
C ASN A 242 -16.83 -15.71 -32.57
N GLN A 243 -16.65 -17.01 -32.83
CA GLN A 243 -17.65 -18.04 -32.52
C GLN A 243 -17.75 -18.35 -31.03
N THR A 244 -16.63 -18.37 -30.31
CA THR A 244 -16.58 -18.70 -28.89
C THR A 244 -16.88 -17.50 -27.98
N GLY A 245 -16.79 -16.28 -28.51
CA GLY A 245 -16.90 -15.04 -27.73
C GLY A 245 -15.76 -14.84 -26.73
N ARG A 246 -14.68 -15.64 -26.81
CA ARG A 246 -13.54 -15.62 -25.87
C ARG A 246 -12.42 -14.67 -26.28
N GLY A 247 -12.74 -13.50 -26.82
CA GLY A 247 -11.77 -12.50 -27.26
C GLY A 247 -12.29 -11.08 -27.15
N SER A 248 -11.47 -10.08 -27.50
CA SER A 248 -11.95 -8.71 -27.64
C SER A 248 -12.88 -8.63 -28.86
N LEU A 249 -14.19 -8.51 -28.61
CA LEU A 249 -15.22 -8.35 -29.65
C LEU A 249 -15.17 -6.98 -30.37
N CYS A 250 -14.01 -6.33 -30.35
CA CYS A 250 -13.79 -4.99 -30.87
C CYS A 250 -13.08 -5.09 -32.23
N SER A 251 -11.99 -4.35 -32.42
CA SER A 251 -11.27 -4.36 -33.69
C SER A 251 -10.35 -5.57 -33.80
N GLN A 252 -10.51 -6.31 -34.89
CA GLN A 252 -9.69 -7.47 -35.23
C GLN A 252 -8.66 -7.09 -36.29
N ALA A 253 -7.40 -7.37 -36.02
CA ALA A 253 -6.31 -7.09 -36.95
C ALA A 253 -5.31 -8.26 -36.95
N ILE A 254 -4.81 -8.60 -38.13
CA ILE A 254 -3.67 -9.49 -38.31
C ILE A 254 -2.50 -8.60 -38.71
N MET A 255 -1.48 -8.53 -37.87
CA MET A 255 -0.26 -7.78 -38.15
C MET A 255 0.84 -8.75 -38.59
N LEU A 256 1.37 -8.52 -39.78
CA LEU A 256 2.45 -9.32 -40.32
C LEU A 256 3.76 -8.51 -40.31
N VAL A 257 4.77 -9.02 -39.60
CA VAL A 257 6.13 -8.47 -39.61
C VAL A 257 7.01 -9.36 -40.48
N THR A 258 7.36 -8.89 -41.67
CA THR A 258 8.18 -9.61 -42.65
C THR A 258 9.09 -8.62 -43.40
N ASP A 259 10.24 -9.10 -43.87
CA ASP A 259 11.13 -8.39 -44.79
C ASP A 259 10.58 -8.35 -46.23
N GLY A 260 9.55 -9.16 -46.53
CA GLY A 260 8.81 -9.16 -47.78
C GLY A 260 8.15 -10.51 -48.06
N ALA A 261 7.08 -10.50 -48.85
CA ALA A 261 6.44 -11.72 -49.32
C ALA A 261 6.87 -12.05 -50.76
N THR A 262 7.00 -13.34 -51.07
CA THR A 262 7.25 -13.82 -52.44
C THR A 262 5.99 -13.90 -53.30
N GLU A 263 4.80 -13.88 -52.68
CA GLU A 263 3.49 -14.01 -53.34
C GLU A 263 2.45 -13.07 -52.68
N MET A 264 1.36 -12.76 -53.38
CA MET A 264 0.32 -11.81 -52.93
C MET A 264 -0.81 -12.47 -52.11
N TYR A 265 -0.89 -13.81 -52.11
CA TYR A 265 -1.84 -14.62 -51.33
C TYR A 265 -3.33 -14.25 -51.47
N ASP A 266 -3.74 -13.75 -52.64
CA ASP A 266 -5.11 -13.29 -52.93
C ASP A 266 -6.19 -14.34 -52.58
N ASP A 267 -5.90 -15.63 -52.84
CA ASP A 267 -6.78 -16.77 -52.56
C ASP A 267 -7.17 -16.88 -51.07
N VAL A 268 -6.26 -16.52 -50.15
CA VAL A 268 -6.51 -16.59 -48.70
C VAL A 268 -7.42 -15.43 -48.28
N PHE A 269 -7.16 -14.23 -48.79
CA PHE A 269 -7.97 -13.05 -48.49
C PHE A 269 -9.38 -13.14 -49.09
N GLU A 270 -9.52 -13.70 -50.30
CA GLU A 270 -10.83 -13.90 -50.92
C GLU A 270 -11.70 -14.90 -50.13
N ARG A 271 -11.10 -15.93 -49.54
CA ARG A 271 -11.82 -16.93 -48.73
C ARG A 271 -12.21 -16.42 -47.33
N HIS A 272 -11.36 -15.63 -46.70
CA HIS A 272 -11.51 -15.28 -45.26
C HIS A 272 -11.90 -13.82 -44.99
N ASN A 273 -11.73 -12.89 -45.95
CA ASN A 273 -11.93 -11.43 -45.75
C ASN A 273 -13.04 -10.83 -46.67
N TRP A 274 -13.79 -11.68 -47.38
CA TRP A 274 -14.91 -11.30 -48.25
C TRP A 274 -16.24 -11.34 -47.49
N PRO A 275 -17.19 -10.38 -47.68
CA PRO A 275 -17.28 -9.34 -48.71
C PRO A 275 -16.78 -7.94 -48.28
N GLU A 276 -16.32 -7.76 -47.05
CA GLU A 276 -16.02 -6.43 -46.51
C GLU A 276 -14.73 -5.78 -47.06
N ARG A 277 -13.82 -6.56 -47.68
CA ARG A 277 -12.60 -6.09 -48.38
C ARG A 277 -11.84 -4.97 -47.63
N LYS A 278 -11.60 -5.14 -46.33
CA LYS A 278 -10.89 -4.12 -45.52
C LYS A 278 -9.39 -4.00 -45.87
N ILE A 279 -8.78 -5.03 -46.46
CA ILE A 279 -7.41 -5.06 -46.96
C ILE A 279 -7.40 -5.89 -48.25
N SER A 280 -6.88 -5.33 -49.33
CA SER A 280 -6.98 -5.90 -50.68
C SER A 280 -5.68 -6.46 -51.23
N THR A 281 -4.51 -5.98 -50.77
CA THR A 281 -3.21 -6.43 -51.27
C THR A 281 -2.13 -6.41 -50.18
N LEU A 282 -1.05 -7.17 -50.36
CA LEU A 282 0.11 -7.16 -49.46
C LEU A 282 0.88 -5.81 -49.51
N ALA A 283 0.67 -5.02 -50.56
CA ALA A 283 1.17 -3.65 -50.68
C ALA A 283 0.46 -2.67 -49.73
N ASP A 284 -0.81 -2.92 -49.37
CA ASP A 284 -1.54 -2.15 -48.35
C ASP A 284 -0.99 -2.41 -46.93
N VAL A 285 -0.30 -3.54 -46.73
CA VAL A 285 0.28 -3.98 -45.45
C VAL A 285 1.70 -3.42 -45.24
N GLN A 286 2.36 -2.93 -46.28
CA GLN A 286 3.71 -2.38 -46.23
C GLN A 286 3.81 -1.00 -45.55
N GLU A 287 2.70 -0.44 -45.05
CA GLU A 287 2.76 0.78 -44.24
C GLU A 287 3.25 0.47 -42.83
N ASN A 288 4.36 1.11 -42.47
CA ASN A 288 5.04 1.08 -41.18
C ASN A 288 4.14 0.76 -39.98
N VAL A 289 4.59 -0.15 -39.12
CA VAL A 289 3.99 -0.62 -37.85
C VAL A 289 3.36 0.45 -36.96
N MET A 290 3.64 1.74 -37.13
CA MET A 290 3.03 2.82 -36.35
C MET A 290 1.79 3.46 -37.02
N ARG A 291 1.56 3.25 -38.32
CA ARG A 291 0.44 3.86 -39.06
C ARG A 291 -0.91 3.15 -38.84
N TYR A 292 -0.93 1.91 -38.34
CA TYR A 292 -2.20 1.22 -38.07
C TYR A 292 -3.06 1.98 -37.04
N LEU A 293 -2.44 2.68 -36.07
CA LEU A 293 -3.17 3.50 -35.09
C LEU A 293 -3.97 4.61 -35.77
N HIS A 294 -3.42 5.23 -36.83
CA HIS A 294 -4.14 6.22 -37.63
C HIS A 294 -5.32 5.61 -38.39
N VAL A 295 -5.22 4.35 -38.85
CA VAL A 295 -6.32 3.67 -39.54
C VAL A 295 -7.43 3.28 -38.55
N MET A 296 -7.04 2.74 -37.40
CA MET A 296 -7.96 2.23 -36.37
C MET A 296 -8.68 3.33 -35.60
N SER A 297 -8.10 4.53 -35.53
CA SER A 297 -8.72 5.69 -34.88
C SER A 297 -9.78 6.39 -35.73
N ARG A 298 -9.78 6.24 -37.06
CA ARG A 298 -10.71 6.94 -37.98
C ARG A 298 -12.19 6.83 -37.58
N PRO A 299 -12.74 5.64 -37.27
CA PRO A 299 -14.14 5.53 -36.87
C PRO A 299 -14.46 6.33 -35.60
N LYS A 300 -13.54 6.33 -34.61
CA LYS A 300 -13.69 7.11 -33.38
C LYS A 300 -13.62 8.62 -33.64
N VAL A 301 -12.77 9.06 -34.57
CA VAL A 301 -12.65 10.47 -34.91
C VAL A 301 -13.93 10.99 -35.56
N ILE A 302 -14.57 10.17 -36.41
CA ILE A 302 -15.82 10.51 -37.10
C ILE A 302 -17.00 10.63 -36.11
N ASP A 303 -17.00 9.83 -35.04
CA ASP A 303 -18.03 9.88 -33.99
C ASP A 303 -17.91 11.13 -33.08
N HIS A 304 -16.80 11.87 -33.20
CA HIS A 304 -16.50 13.07 -32.41
C HIS A 304 -16.59 12.84 -30.89
N GLU A 305 -16.37 11.61 -30.45
CA GLU A 305 -16.45 11.24 -29.04
C GLU A 305 -15.04 11.23 -28.41
N HIS A 306 -14.81 12.16 -27.47
CA HIS A 306 -13.62 12.16 -26.63
C HIS A 306 -13.80 11.16 -25.48
N ASP A 307 -13.63 9.89 -25.80
CA ASP A 307 -13.64 8.83 -24.80
C ASP A 307 -12.52 9.04 -23.79
N THR A 308 -12.90 9.05 -22.51
CA THR A 308 -11.95 9.10 -21.41
C THR A 308 -11.48 7.68 -21.10
N VAL A 309 -10.20 7.41 -21.30
CA VAL A 309 -9.59 6.11 -21.02
C VAL A 309 -8.73 6.22 -19.76
N TRP A 310 -8.80 5.18 -18.93
CA TRP A 310 -8.01 5.07 -17.71
C TRP A 310 -7.04 3.90 -17.81
N THR A 311 -5.78 4.12 -17.46
CA THR A 311 -4.77 3.06 -17.45
C THR A 311 -4.82 2.25 -16.15
N GLU A 312 -4.33 1.02 -16.21
CA GLU A 312 -4.09 0.17 -15.04
C GLU A 312 -3.02 0.80 -14.12
N ALA A 313 -2.89 0.30 -12.89
CA ALA A 313 -1.87 0.78 -11.97
C ALA A 313 -0.46 0.45 -12.51
N TYR A 314 0.37 1.48 -12.71
CA TYR A 314 1.77 1.32 -13.08
C TYR A 314 2.69 2.08 -12.13
N VAL A 315 3.95 1.66 -12.05
CA VAL A 315 4.97 2.35 -11.24
C VAL A 315 5.66 3.40 -12.08
N ASP A 316 5.67 4.63 -11.58
CA ASP A 316 6.47 5.70 -12.14
C ASP A 316 7.97 5.35 -12.06
N SER A 317 8.62 5.27 -13.22
CA SER A 317 10.06 4.99 -13.37
C SER A 317 10.96 6.11 -12.88
N LEU A 318 10.48 7.35 -12.85
CA LEU A 318 11.27 8.53 -12.49
C LEU A 318 11.42 8.66 -10.97
N LYS A 319 10.47 8.13 -10.19
CA LYS A 319 10.46 8.16 -8.72
C LYS A 319 11.27 7.05 -8.02
N ALA A 320 12.12 6.32 -8.75
CA ALA A 320 12.83 5.15 -8.21
C ALA A 320 13.78 5.42 -7.01
N LYS A 321 14.10 6.69 -6.69
CA LYS A 321 14.96 7.07 -5.54
C LYS A 321 14.21 7.20 -4.21
N SER A 322 12.90 7.47 -4.21
CA SER A 322 12.10 7.74 -2.99
C SER A 322 11.08 6.63 -2.65
N GLY A 323 11.00 5.59 -3.48
CA GLY A 323 10.10 4.45 -3.33
C GLY A 323 9.13 4.31 -4.51
N PRO A 324 8.61 3.11 -4.78
CA PRO A 324 7.67 2.90 -5.88
C PRO A 324 6.33 3.58 -5.57
N SER A 325 5.98 4.63 -6.31
CA SER A 325 4.64 5.23 -6.26
C SER A 325 3.82 4.68 -7.43
N LEU A 326 2.67 4.07 -7.12
CA LEU A 326 1.72 3.61 -8.12
C LEU A 326 0.90 4.79 -8.64
N MET A 327 0.69 4.82 -9.95
CA MET A 327 -0.08 5.85 -10.63
C MET A 327 -1.10 5.22 -11.58
N THR A 328 -2.12 5.99 -11.90
CA THR A 328 -3.02 5.74 -13.02
C THR A 328 -3.08 7.00 -13.86
N THR A 329 -3.27 6.84 -15.16
CA THR A 329 -3.36 7.94 -16.12
C THR A 329 -4.78 8.04 -16.62
N VAL A 330 -5.29 9.26 -16.66
CA VAL A 330 -6.44 9.60 -17.51
C VAL A 330 -5.93 10.08 -18.86
N ALA A 331 -6.39 9.46 -19.94
CA ALA A 331 -5.96 9.74 -21.30
C ALA A 331 -7.16 10.07 -22.20
N MET A 332 -6.98 11.06 -23.07
CA MET A 332 -7.96 11.46 -24.07
C MET A 332 -7.27 11.69 -25.43
N PRO A 333 -7.89 11.24 -26.54
CA PRO A 333 -7.36 11.52 -27.87
C PRO A 333 -7.59 12.97 -28.26
N VAL A 334 -6.69 13.50 -29.11
CA VAL A 334 -6.81 14.85 -29.70
C VAL A 334 -6.97 14.71 -31.21
N PHE A 335 -7.99 15.35 -31.77
CA PHE A 335 -8.31 15.24 -33.18
C PHE A 335 -8.10 16.53 -33.95
N SER A 336 -7.83 16.42 -35.25
CA SER A 336 -7.79 17.60 -36.12
C SER A 336 -9.22 18.08 -36.40
N THR A 337 -9.53 19.31 -36.00
CA THR A 337 -10.84 19.95 -36.20
C THR A 337 -10.91 20.81 -37.46
N LYS A 338 -9.83 20.87 -38.26
CA LYS A 338 -9.77 21.65 -39.50
C LYS A 338 -10.80 21.13 -40.51
N ASN A 339 -11.50 22.04 -41.19
CA ASN A 339 -12.57 21.69 -42.13
C ASN A 339 -12.12 20.74 -43.26
N GLU A 340 -10.86 20.86 -43.70
CA GLU A 340 -10.29 20.05 -44.79
C GLU A 340 -10.03 18.60 -44.38
N THR A 341 -9.60 18.38 -43.14
CA THR A 341 -9.20 17.07 -42.60
C THR A 341 -10.28 16.44 -41.72
N LYS A 342 -11.39 17.15 -41.47
CA LYS A 342 -12.51 16.71 -40.63
C LYS A 342 -13.08 15.35 -41.04
N ASN A 343 -13.18 15.09 -42.34
CA ASN A 343 -13.68 13.82 -42.88
C ASN A 343 -12.61 12.72 -42.96
N GLN A 344 -11.33 13.05 -42.80
CA GLN A 344 -10.21 12.10 -42.85
C GLN A 344 -9.92 11.46 -41.48
N GLY A 345 -10.43 12.06 -40.40
CA GLY A 345 -10.32 11.50 -39.06
C GLY A 345 -8.89 11.44 -38.53
N ILE A 346 -8.15 12.55 -38.62
CA ILE A 346 -6.72 12.58 -38.25
C ILE A 346 -6.57 12.70 -36.72
N LEU A 347 -5.93 11.70 -36.13
CA LEU A 347 -5.40 11.73 -34.77
C LEU A 347 -4.14 12.61 -34.70
N LEU A 348 -4.18 13.70 -33.93
CA LEU A 348 -3.01 14.55 -33.67
C LEU A 348 -2.11 13.97 -32.59
N GLY A 349 -2.71 13.31 -31.61
CA GLY A 349 -2.00 12.72 -30.48
C GLY A 349 -2.93 12.32 -29.34
N VAL A 350 -2.34 12.05 -28.19
CA VAL A 350 -3.04 11.69 -26.94
C VAL A 350 -2.52 12.60 -25.84
N VAL A 351 -3.45 13.22 -25.11
CA VAL A 351 -3.13 13.93 -23.87
C VAL A 351 -3.34 12.99 -22.70
N GLY A 352 -2.40 12.99 -21.76
CA GLY A 352 -2.49 12.22 -20.54
C GLY A 352 -2.16 13.04 -19.30
N THR A 353 -2.72 12.62 -18.17
CA THR A 353 -2.42 13.20 -16.86
C THR A 353 -2.33 12.10 -15.82
N ASP A 354 -1.21 12.07 -15.10
CA ASP A 354 -0.91 11.03 -14.12
C ASP A 354 -1.42 11.41 -12.73
N ILE A 355 -2.08 10.44 -12.11
CA ILE A 355 -2.73 10.56 -10.81
C ILE A 355 -2.06 9.57 -9.86
N PRO A 356 -1.36 10.04 -8.83
CA PRO A 356 -0.79 9.17 -7.82
C PRO A 356 -1.88 8.47 -7.01
N LEU A 357 -1.77 7.15 -6.87
CA LEU A 357 -2.73 6.36 -6.11
C LEU A 357 -2.66 6.61 -4.59
N GLN A 358 -1.57 7.23 -4.12
CA GLN A 358 -1.45 7.68 -2.74
C GLN A 358 -2.47 8.78 -2.39
N GLU A 359 -2.89 9.60 -3.35
CA GLU A 359 -3.93 10.62 -3.10
C GLU A 359 -5.29 9.98 -2.84
N LEU A 360 -5.59 8.84 -3.48
CA LEU A 360 -6.78 8.06 -3.17
C LEU A 360 -6.72 7.55 -1.72
N MET A 361 -5.53 7.13 -1.26
CA MET A 361 -5.36 6.63 0.09
C MET A 361 -5.61 7.71 1.15
N LYS A 362 -5.38 8.99 0.84
CA LYS A 362 -5.68 10.13 1.72
C LYS A 362 -7.19 10.38 1.89
N LEU A 363 -8.04 9.95 0.94
CA LEU A 363 -9.50 10.11 1.02
C LEU A 363 -10.15 9.10 1.98
N ILE A 364 -9.43 8.05 2.35
CA ILE A 364 -9.93 6.93 3.14
C ILE A 364 -10.03 7.34 4.62
N PRO A 365 -11.23 7.26 5.26
CA PRO A 365 -11.39 7.55 6.68
C PRO A 365 -10.85 6.39 7.53
N LYS A 366 -9.54 6.38 7.79
CA LYS A 366 -8.83 5.28 8.49
C LYS A 366 -9.43 4.97 9.87
N HIS A 367 -9.80 5.99 10.63
CA HIS A 367 -10.40 5.81 11.95
C HIS A 367 -11.73 5.05 11.94
N MET A 368 -12.47 5.08 10.82
CA MET A 368 -13.76 4.39 10.65
C MET A 368 -13.63 2.93 10.18
N LEU A 369 -12.52 2.52 9.58
CA LEU A 369 -12.36 1.16 9.05
C LEU A 369 -12.08 0.11 10.15
N GLY A 370 -11.65 0.57 11.32
CA GLY A 370 -11.16 -0.32 12.38
C GLY A 370 -9.76 -0.88 12.08
N ILE A 371 -9.23 -1.67 13.00
CA ILE A 371 -7.80 -2.09 13.00
C ILE A 371 -7.45 -2.99 11.80
N HIS A 372 -8.42 -3.79 11.37
CA HIS A 372 -8.29 -4.77 10.31
C HIS A 372 -9.00 -4.37 9.03
N GLY A 373 -9.80 -3.30 9.06
CA GLY A 373 -10.50 -2.87 7.88
C GLY A 373 -9.59 -2.15 6.91
N TYR A 374 -9.86 -2.33 5.63
CA TYR A 374 -9.13 -1.69 4.56
C TYR A 374 -10.05 -1.37 3.40
N VAL A 375 -9.57 -0.49 2.54
CA VAL A 375 -10.21 -0.16 1.27
C VAL A 375 -9.32 -0.70 0.16
N PHE A 376 -9.96 -1.17 -0.89
CA PHE A 376 -9.30 -1.54 -2.12
C PHE A 376 -10.08 -0.96 -3.30
N ALA A 377 -9.41 -0.77 -4.43
CA ALA A 377 -10.07 -0.43 -5.68
C ALA A 377 -9.63 -1.39 -6.77
N ILE A 378 -10.55 -1.73 -7.65
CA ILE A 378 -10.35 -2.67 -8.75
C ILE A 378 -10.82 -2.06 -10.07
N THR A 379 -10.23 -2.51 -11.16
CA THR A 379 -10.65 -2.20 -12.52
C THR A 379 -11.80 -3.10 -12.98
N ASN A 380 -12.43 -2.76 -14.10
CA ASN A 380 -13.42 -3.59 -14.76
C ASN A 380 -12.87 -4.95 -15.25
N ASN A 381 -11.54 -5.10 -15.34
CA ASN A 381 -10.86 -6.36 -15.66
C ASN A 381 -10.56 -7.21 -14.41
N GLY A 382 -10.87 -6.73 -13.21
CA GLY A 382 -10.56 -7.42 -11.95
C GLY A 382 -9.15 -7.16 -11.41
N TYR A 383 -8.37 -6.29 -12.05
CA TYR A 383 -7.04 -5.94 -11.55
C TYR A 383 -7.12 -4.94 -10.42
N ILE A 384 -6.24 -5.09 -9.44
CA ILE A 384 -6.15 -4.18 -8.31
C ILE A 384 -5.54 -2.86 -8.77
N LEU A 385 -6.27 -1.77 -8.53
CA LEU A 385 -5.76 -0.42 -8.64
C LEU A 385 -4.97 -0.06 -7.37
N THR A 386 -5.60 -0.21 -6.19
CA THR A 386 -4.94 0.00 -4.90
C THR A 386 -5.37 -1.05 -3.88
N HIS A 387 -4.42 -1.55 -3.10
CA HIS A 387 -4.65 -2.46 -1.97
C HIS A 387 -3.47 -2.34 -0.96
N PRO A 388 -3.70 -2.39 0.36
CA PRO A 388 -2.65 -2.23 1.37
C PRO A 388 -1.50 -3.23 1.25
N ASP A 389 -1.77 -4.43 0.73
CA ASP A 389 -0.80 -5.50 0.56
C ASP A 389 -0.26 -5.61 -0.88
N LEU A 390 -0.68 -4.74 -1.81
CA LEU A 390 -0.11 -4.68 -3.14
C LEU A 390 1.36 -4.23 -3.05
N ARG A 391 2.28 -5.06 -3.55
CA ARG A 391 3.73 -4.78 -3.56
C ARG A 391 4.25 -4.89 -4.99
N PRO A 392 4.59 -3.76 -5.65
CA PRO A 392 5.03 -3.81 -7.04
C PRO A 392 6.49 -4.28 -7.24
N LEU A 393 7.26 -4.41 -6.16
CA LEU A 393 8.66 -4.83 -6.15
C LEU A 393 8.82 -6.18 -5.45
N TYR A 394 9.82 -6.98 -5.84
CA TYR A 394 10.09 -8.29 -5.21
C TYR A 394 10.40 -8.17 -3.72
N GLN A 395 11.17 -7.15 -3.31
CA GLN A 395 11.53 -6.86 -1.92
C GLN A 395 11.77 -5.35 -1.75
N GLN A 396 11.56 -4.81 -0.55
CA GLN A 396 11.87 -3.40 -0.24
C GLN A 396 13.37 -3.15 -0.48
N GLY A 397 13.70 -2.18 -1.34
CA GLY A 397 15.08 -1.83 -1.70
C GLY A 397 15.63 -2.48 -2.97
N GLN A 398 15.01 -3.54 -3.50
CA GLN A 398 15.33 -4.02 -4.84
C GLN A 398 14.61 -3.16 -5.89
N LYS A 399 15.36 -2.58 -6.83
CA LYS A 399 14.79 -1.82 -7.97
C LYS A 399 14.07 -2.70 -9.00
N ARG A 400 14.06 -4.03 -8.82
CA ARG A 400 13.49 -4.95 -9.79
C ARG A 400 11.99 -5.12 -9.58
N ARG A 401 11.23 -4.65 -10.56
CA ARG A 401 9.77 -4.77 -10.65
C ARG A 401 9.37 -6.25 -10.72
N LYS A 402 8.29 -6.64 -10.02
CA LYS A 402 7.68 -7.96 -10.22
C LYS A 402 7.14 -8.04 -11.66
N PRO A 403 7.33 -9.14 -12.40
CA PRO A 403 6.64 -9.34 -13.67
C PRO A 403 5.13 -9.33 -13.39
N ASN A 404 4.36 -8.67 -14.27
CA ASN A 404 2.89 -8.58 -14.19
C ASN A 404 2.32 -7.88 -12.94
N TYR A 405 3.09 -7.02 -12.27
CA TYR A 405 2.62 -6.29 -11.07
C TYR A 405 1.39 -5.39 -11.32
N SER A 406 1.11 -5.03 -12.57
CA SER A 406 -0.05 -4.22 -12.98
C SER A 406 -1.33 -5.05 -13.17
N SER A 407 -1.20 -6.36 -13.38
CA SER A 407 -2.31 -7.28 -13.65
C SER A 407 -2.46 -8.32 -12.53
N VAL A 408 -2.51 -7.83 -11.29
CA VAL A 408 -2.66 -8.66 -10.07
C VAL A 408 -4.13 -8.64 -9.62
N ASP A 409 -4.68 -9.82 -9.36
CA ASP A 409 -6.05 -10.01 -8.83
C ASP A 409 -6.07 -9.99 -7.29
N LEU A 410 -7.22 -9.68 -6.70
CA LEU A 410 -7.49 -9.66 -5.26
C LEU A 410 -7.10 -10.97 -4.57
N SER A 411 -7.35 -12.12 -5.20
CA SER A 411 -6.99 -13.42 -4.62
C SER A 411 -5.48 -13.61 -4.48
N GLU A 412 -4.68 -13.05 -5.39
CA GLU A 412 -3.22 -13.19 -5.33
C GLU A 412 -2.61 -12.36 -4.21
N VAL A 413 -3.25 -11.23 -3.86
CA VAL A 413 -2.75 -10.33 -2.80
C VAL A 413 -3.22 -10.78 -1.42
N GLU A 414 -4.48 -11.18 -1.28
CA GLU A 414 -5.02 -11.61 0.02
C GLU A 414 -4.52 -13.02 0.44
N TRP A 415 -4.12 -13.85 -0.53
CA TRP A 415 -3.68 -15.24 -0.30
C TRP A 415 -2.26 -15.51 -0.84
N GLU A 416 -1.34 -14.53 -0.80
CA GLU A 416 0.06 -14.79 -1.16
C GLU A 416 0.73 -15.65 -0.06
N ASP A 417 0.87 -16.96 -0.30
CA ASP A 417 1.76 -17.86 0.44
C ASP A 417 3.21 -17.42 0.17
N LYS A 418 3.68 -16.39 0.87
CA LYS A 418 5.11 -16.07 0.91
C LYS A 418 5.79 -17.04 1.87
N ASP A 419 6.90 -17.63 1.42
CA ASP A 419 7.79 -18.44 2.27
C ASP A 419 8.30 -17.70 3.52
N ASP A 420 8.17 -16.36 3.58
CA ASP A 420 8.52 -15.52 4.74
C ASP A 420 7.32 -15.16 5.65
N SER A 421 6.09 -15.57 5.29
CA SER A 421 4.87 -15.39 6.10
C SER A 421 4.88 -16.36 7.27
N ARG A 422 5.63 -16.02 8.32
CA ARG A 422 5.84 -16.91 9.47
C ARG A 422 4.57 -17.15 10.30
N ARG A 423 3.52 -16.33 10.22
CA ARG A 423 2.36 -16.45 11.14
C ARG A 423 1.05 -16.11 10.44
N VAL A 424 0.04 -16.96 10.60
CA VAL A 424 -1.28 -16.83 9.96
C VAL A 424 -2.32 -16.38 10.99
N LEU A 425 -3.13 -15.38 10.63
CA LEU A 425 -4.29 -14.96 11.43
C LEU A 425 -5.55 -15.32 10.66
N LYS A 426 -6.44 -16.09 11.29
CA LYS A 426 -7.76 -16.38 10.72
C LYS A 426 -8.70 -15.24 11.07
N MET A 427 -9.15 -14.50 10.07
CA MET A 427 -10.07 -13.39 10.22
C MET A 427 -11.34 -13.60 9.39
N HIS A 428 -12.44 -13.00 9.84
CA HIS A 428 -13.71 -13.02 9.12
C HIS A 428 -14.08 -11.59 8.72
N ASN A 429 -14.03 -11.29 7.42
CA ASN A 429 -14.32 -9.97 6.88
C ASN A 429 -15.66 -9.95 6.12
N ASP A 430 -16.36 -8.82 6.20
CA ASP A 430 -17.50 -8.50 5.34
C ASP A 430 -17.06 -7.45 4.31
N TYR A 431 -17.30 -7.74 3.03
CA TYR A 431 -16.90 -6.90 1.90
C TYR A 431 -18.10 -6.12 1.38
N TYR A 432 -17.94 -4.81 1.21
CA TYR A 432 -18.91 -3.89 0.64
C TYR A 432 -18.29 -3.22 -0.57
N TYR A 433 -18.95 -3.19 -1.72
CA TYR A 433 -18.41 -2.59 -2.94
C TYR A 433 -19.44 -1.76 -3.68
N THR A 434 -18.98 -0.80 -4.49
CA THR A 434 -19.80 0.00 -5.40
C THR A 434 -18.95 0.50 -6.57
N ASP A 435 -19.59 0.84 -7.67
CA ASP A 435 -18.96 1.50 -8.82
C ASP A 435 -18.63 2.97 -8.54
N ILE A 436 -17.52 3.45 -9.12
CA ILE A 436 -17.18 4.87 -9.16
C ILE A 436 -17.65 5.44 -10.50
N LYS A 437 -18.70 6.24 -10.47
CA LYS A 437 -19.32 6.78 -11.68
C LYS A 437 -18.34 7.63 -12.49
N GLY A 438 -18.42 7.53 -13.81
CA GLY A 438 -17.51 8.23 -14.73
C GLY A 438 -16.13 7.57 -14.88
N THR A 439 -15.90 6.42 -14.24
CA THR A 439 -14.66 5.64 -14.38
C THR A 439 -14.97 4.15 -14.55
N PRO A 440 -14.03 3.34 -15.08
CA PRO A 440 -14.16 1.89 -15.12
C PRO A 440 -13.82 1.22 -13.77
N PHE A 441 -13.67 2.00 -12.70
CA PHE A 441 -13.20 1.52 -11.41
C PHE A 441 -14.35 1.23 -10.45
N SER A 442 -14.13 0.23 -9.60
CA SER A 442 -14.99 -0.06 -8.45
C SER A 442 -14.18 0.07 -7.16
N VAL A 443 -14.82 0.55 -6.10
CA VAL A 443 -14.21 0.65 -4.77
C VAL A 443 -14.88 -0.34 -3.82
N GLY A 444 -14.05 -0.99 -3.02
CA GLY A 444 -14.46 -1.95 -2.00
C GLY A 444 -13.93 -1.59 -0.63
N VAL A 445 -14.69 -1.93 0.40
CA VAL A 445 -14.33 -1.80 1.81
C VAL A 445 -14.49 -3.16 2.46
N ALA A 446 -13.42 -3.65 3.09
CA ALA A 446 -13.44 -4.83 3.94
C ALA A 446 -13.51 -4.40 5.40
N LEU A 447 -14.50 -4.87 6.16
CA LEU A 447 -14.62 -4.65 7.60
C LEU A 447 -14.58 -5.98 8.33
N SER A 448 -13.77 -6.09 9.38
CA SER A 448 -13.72 -7.31 10.20
C SER A 448 -15.00 -7.47 11.03
N ARG A 449 -15.52 -8.69 11.09
CA ARG A 449 -16.70 -9.02 11.91
C ARG A 449 -16.37 -8.89 13.39
N GLY A 450 -17.35 -8.46 14.18
CA GLY A 450 -17.17 -8.24 15.62
C GLY A 450 -16.66 -6.84 15.90
N HIS A 451 -15.47 -6.72 16.49
CA HIS A 451 -14.93 -5.44 16.97
C HIS A 451 -14.70 -4.40 15.86
N GLY A 452 -14.46 -4.82 14.62
CA GLY A 452 -14.24 -3.93 13.47
C GLY A 452 -15.50 -3.22 12.97
N LYS A 453 -16.69 -3.68 13.36
CA LYS A 453 -17.97 -3.05 12.98
C LYS A 453 -18.40 -1.91 13.90
N TYR A 454 -17.73 -1.73 15.04
CA TYR A 454 -18.13 -0.74 16.02
C TYR A 454 -17.11 0.40 16.08
N PHE A 455 -17.64 1.60 16.22
CA PHE A 455 -16.90 2.84 16.44
C PHE A 455 -17.35 3.45 17.76
N PHE A 456 -16.49 4.21 18.42
CA PHE A 456 -16.90 4.98 19.60
C PHE A 456 -16.60 6.46 19.39
N ARG A 457 -17.49 7.34 19.86
CA ARG A 457 -17.32 8.78 19.84
C ARG A 457 -17.18 9.32 21.26
N GLY A 458 -16.06 9.99 21.50
CA GLY A 458 -15.77 10.68 22.76
C GLY A 458 -15.77 12.20 22.58
N ASN A 459 -16.11 12.94 23.64
CA ASN A 459 -16.04 14.41 23.61
C ASN A 459 -15.24 14.94 24.81
N VAL A 460 -14.34 15.88 24.55
CA VAL A 460 -13.45 16.51 25.54
C VAL A 460 -13.34 18.00 25.28
N SER A 461 -13.01 18.77 26.32
CA SER A 461 -12.68 20.18 26.18
C SER A 461 -11.40 20.37 25.37
N LEU A 462 -11.40 21.33 24.43
CA LEU A 462 -10.25 21.64 23.56
C LEU A 462 -8.96 21.94 24.34
N GLU A 463 -9.07 22.65 25.47
CA GLU A 463 -7.90 23.01 26.31
C GLU A 463 -7.24 21.78 26.95
N ALA A 464 -8.04 20.85 27.46
CA ALA A 464 -7.51 19.62 28.04
C ALA A 464 -6.84 18.74 26.97
N GLY A 465 -7.50 18.58 25.82
CA GLY A 465 -6.96 17.80 24.70
C GLY A 465 -5.63 18.35 24.18
N LEU A 466 -5.54 19.67 23.98
CA LEU A 466 -4.30 20.30 23.49
C LEU A 466 -3.15 20.19 24.49
N ARG A 467 -3.42 20.35 25.79
CA ARG A 467 -2.40 20.20 26.83
C ARG A 467 -1.83 18.78 26.86
N ASP A 468 -2.69 17.78 26.77
CA ASP A 468 -2.27 16.38 26.90
C ASP A 468 -1.67 15.84 25.58
N LEU A 469 -1.97 16.46 24.43
CA LEU A 469 -1.34 16.18 23.14
C LEU A 469 0.09 16.74 23.02
N GLU A 470 0.42 17.81 23.76
CA GLU A 470 1.75 18.43 23.76
C GLU A 470 2.75 17.75 24.72
N GLN A 471 2.36 16.64 25.34
CA GLN A 471 3.25 15.87 26.23
C GLN A 471 4.39 15.21 25.44
N PRO A 472 5.61 15.14 26.00
CA PRO A 472 6.79 14.67 25.28
C PRO A 472 6.80 13.16 24.97
N ASP A 473 5.97 12.37 25.66
CA ASP A 473 5.82 10.94 25.43
C ASP A 473 4.82 10.59 24.31
N VAL A 474 4.12 11.59 23.77
CA VAL A 474 3.06 11.43 22.76
C VAL A 474 3.62 11.62 21.35
N ALA A 475 3.29 10.69 20.46
CA ALA A 475 3.56 10.79 19.03
C ALA A 475 2.30 10.45 18.21
N LEU A 476 2.07 11.20 17.13
CA LEU A 476 1.03 10.89 16.14
C LEU A 476 1.65 10.16 14.95
N ALA A 477 0.86 9.29 14.32
CA ALA A 477 1.20 8.68 13.04
C ALA A 477 1.49 9.77 11.99
N ASP A 478 2.74 9.88 11.59
CA ASP A 478 3.28 10.87 10.66
C ASP A 478 2.80 10.64 9.21
N GLU A 479 2.54 9.39 8.83
CA GLU A 479 1.98 9.04 7.52
C GLU A 479 0.44 9.21 7.43
N TRP A 480 -0.23 9.65 8.50
CA TRP A 480 -1.66 9.92 8.51
C TRP A 480 -1.95 11.41 8.29
N THR A 481 -2.92 11.71 7.42
CA THR A 481 -3.31 13.08 7.10
C THR A 481 -4.43 13.56 8.02
N TYR A 482 -4.08 14.17 9.16
CA TYR A 482 -5.05 14.85 10.03
C TYR A 482 -5.42 16.22 9.45
N CYS A 483 -4.39 16.94 8.99
CA CYS A 483 -4.49 18.20 8.26
C CYS A 483 -3.73 18.09 6.95
N ASN A 484 -4.32 18.56 5.85
CA ASN A 484 -3.63 18.63 4.57
C ASN A 484 -2.67 19.84 4.56
N THR A 485 -1.39 19.57 4.78
CA THR A 485 -0.30 20.56 4.78
C THR A 485 0.36 20.71 3.41
N GLU A 486 0.03 19.85 2.44
CA GLU A 486 0.69 19.80 1.13
C GLU A 486 0.05 20.72 0.09
N GLU A 487 -1.24 21.03 0.27
CA GLU A 487 -2.04 21.86 -0.65
C GLU A 487 -1.49 23.29 -0.79
N GLN A 488 -0.80 23.82 0.23
CA GLN A 488 -0.19 25.15 0.20
C GLN A 488 1.28 25.09 0.60
N HIS A 489 2.14 25.75 -0.16
CA HIS A 489 3.59 25.80 0.08
C HIS A 489 3.93 26.30 1.49
N GLU A 490 3.16 27.26 2.02
CA GLU A 490 3.36 27.80 3.37
C GLU A 490 3.13 26.78 4.49
N HIS A 491 2.40 25.69 4.25
CA HIS A 491 2.04 24.72 5.30
C HIS A 491 2.98 23.51 5.35
N ARG A 492 3.85 23.33 4.35
CA ARG A 492 4.71 22.13 4.21
C ARG A 492 5.71 21.93 5.36
N HIS A 493 6.14 23.00 6.01
CA HIS A 493 7.09 22.94 7.13
C HIS A 493 6.45 22.59 8.49
N LEU A 494 5.12 22.52 8.55
CA LEU A 494 4.39 22.27 9.79
C LEU A 494 4.30 20.77 10.09
N THR A 495 4.54 20.40 11.35
CA THR A 495 4.20 19.05 11.82
C THR A 495 2.68 18.89 11.95
N GLN A 496 2.17 17.66 11.91
CA GLN A 496 0.73 17.40 12.06
C GLN A 496 0.18 17.97 13.39
N ILE A 497 0.93 17.87 14.50
CA ILE A 497 0.53 18.46 15.79
C ILE A 497 0.45 20.00 15.73
N GLN A 498 1.44 20.64 15.08
CA GLN A 498 1.42 22.10 14.88
C GLN A 498 0.26 22.54 13.98
N ALA A 499 -0.03 21.78 12.93
CA ALA A 499 -1.14 22.02 12.01
C ALA A 499 -2.50 21.93 12.76
N ILE A 500 -2.69 20.90 13.59
CA ILE A 500 -3.88 20.74 14.44
C ILE A 500 -4.05 21.93 15.39
N LYS A 501 -2.96 22.40 16.02
CA LYS A 501 -3.00 23.57 16.93
C LYS A 501 -3.44 24.84 16.20
N LEU A 502 -2.88 25.10 15.01
CA LEU A 502 -3.25 26.27 14.20
C LEU A 502 -4.70 26.21 13.75
N PHE A 503 -5.18 25.01 13.40
CA PHE A 503 -6.57 24.78 13.01
C PHE A 503 -7.55 25.02 14.18
N LEU A 504 -7.28 24.45 15.35
CA LEU A 504 -8.16 24.56 16.52
C LEU A 504 -8.16 25.96 17.15
N THR A 505 -7.06 26.70 17.04
CA THR A 505 -6.98 28.09 17.53
C THR A 505 -7.55 29.13 16.56
N GLY A 506 -8.01 28.71 15.37
CA GLY A 506 -8.61 29.58 14.37
C GLY A 506 -7.64 30.58 13.73
N ARG A 507 -6.32 30.39 13.90
CA ARG A 507 -5.29 31.33 13.42
C ARG A 507 -5.04 31.24 11.90
N ARG A 508 -5.45 30.15 11.23
CA ARG A 508 -5.37 30.00 9.77
C ARG A 508 -6.67 29.44 9.20
N GLN A 509 -7.40 30.24 8.41
CA GLN A 509 -8.72 29.90 7.88
C GLN A 509 -8.71 28.98 6.65
N HIS A 510 -7.54 28.75 6.02
CA HIS A 510 -7.42 27.96 4.79
C HIS A 510 -6.83 26.55 4.95
N LEU A 511 -6.57 26.11 6.19
CA LEU A 511 -6.06 24.75 6.44
C LEU A 511 -7.24 23.75 6.51
N LYS A 512 -7.28 22.80 5.57
CA LYS A 512 -8.29 21.72 5.57
C LYS A 512 -7.84 20.58 6.47
N CYS A 513 -8.63 20.30 7.50
CA CYS A 513 -8.38 19.21 8.44
C CYS A 513 -9.64 18.38 8.69
N ASP A 514 -9.46 17.10 9.03
CA ASP A 514 -10.54 16.23 9.45
C ASP A 514 -10.91 16.53 10.91
N ARG A 515 -12.02 17.25 11.09
CA ARG A 515 -12.52 17.64 12.41
C ARG A 515 -12.91 16.44 13.27
N GLU A 516 -13.49 15.40 12.66
CA GLU A 516 -13.95 14.23 13.41
C GLU A 516 -12.75 13.45 13.94
N LEU A 517 -11.76 13.18 13.07
CA LEU A 517 -10.53 12.51 13.47
C LEU A 517 -9.77 13.27 14.57
N ILE A 518 -9.63 14.60 14.44
CA ILE A 518 -8.93 15.42 15.42
C ILE A 518 -9.63 15.38 16.79
N GLN A 519 -10.97 15.42 16.83
CA GLN A 519 -11.71 15.34 18.08
C GLN A 519 -11.45 14.03 18.82
N GLU A 520 -11.37 12.92 18.09
CA GLU A 520 -11.08 11.60 18.68
C GLU A 520 -9.62 11.49 19.11
N VAL A 521 -8.66 12.08 18.39
CA VAL A 521 -7.25 12.17 18.83
C VAL A 521 -7.14 12.92 20.16
N LEU A 522 -7.86 14.05 20.30
CA LEU A 522 -7.87 14.81 21.55
C LEU A 522 -8.49 14.00 22.69
N PHE A 523 -9.55 13.23 22.41
CA PHE A 523 -10.16 12.33 23.38
C PHE A 523 -9.15 11.26 23.85
N ASP A 524 -8.52 10.56 22.90
CA ASP A 524 -7.52 9.53 23.18
C ASP A 524 -6.33 10.12 23.97
N ALA A 525 -5.89 11.35 23.67
CA ALA A 525 -4.81 12.03 24.39
C ALA A 525 -5.15 12.22 25.88
N VAL A 526 -6.36 12.68 26.19
CA VAL A 526 -6.82 12.91 27.57
C VAL A 526 -7.01 11.61 28.34
N VAL A 527 -7.60 10.59 27.70
CA VAL A 527 -7.85 9.31 28.36
C VAL A 527 -6.55 8.57 28.66
N THR A 528 -5.54 8.70 27.80
CA THR A 528 -4.24 8.04 27.96
C THR A 528 -3.24 8.82 28.82
N ALA A 529 -3.46 10.11 29.09
CA ALA A 529 -2.57 10.96 29.89
C ALA A 529 -2.16 10.40 31.27
N PRO A 530 -3.04 9.73 32.05
CA PRO A 530 -2.66 9.16 33.35
C PRO A 530 -1.57 8.08 33.28
N LEU A 531 -1.35 7.46 32.11
CA LEU A 531 -0.32 6.44 31.93
C LEU A 531 1.09 6.98 32.11
N GLU A 532 1.31 8.26 31.78
CA GLU A 532 2.60 8.93 31.96
C GLU A 532 3.04 8.87 33.43
N ALA A 533 2.16 9.29 34.34
CA ALA A 533 2.42 9.28 35.78
C ALA A 533 2.61 7.85 36.32
N TYR A 534 1.83 6.89 35.83
CA TYR A 534 1.93 5.49 36.23
C TYR A 534 3.26 4.85 35.80
N TRP A 535 3.62 4.96 34.52
CA TRP A 535 4.89 4.44 34.01
C TRP A 535 6.09 5.13 34.65
N THR A 536 5.99 6.44 34.88
CA THR A 536 7.04 7.19 35.59
C THR A 536 7.17 6.73 37.04
N GLY A 537 6.06 6.49 37.75
CA GLY A 537 6.07 5.91 39.09
C GLY A 537 6.73 4.53 39.14
N LEU A 538 6.42 3.66 38.18
CA LEU A 538 7.07 2.35 38.03
C LEU A 538 8.57 2.47 37.70
N ALA A 539 8.96 3.49 36.92
CA ALA A 539 10.36 3.76 36.58
C ALA A 539 11.15 4.35 37.76
N LEU A 540 10.49 5.08 38.67
CA LEU A 540 11.09 5.70 39.85
C LEU A 540 11.19 4.77 41.05
N ASN A 541 10.35 3.71 41.13
CA ASN A 541 10.42 2.67 42.17
C ASN A 541 11.60 1.69 41.93
N LYS A 542 12.81 2.27 41.79
CA LYS A 542 14.08 1.65 41.38
C LYS A 542 14.79 0.89 42.50
N SER A 543 14.48 1.14 43.77
CA SER A 543 15.23 0.56 44.90
C SER A 543 14.88 -0.89 45.24
N GLU A 544 13.74 -1.42 44.78
CA GLU A 544 13.36 -2.83 44.99
C GLU A 544 13.44 -3.70 43.72
N ASN A 545 13.73 -3.10 42.55
CA ASN A 545 13.61 -3.74 41.24
C ASN A 545 14.94 -3.74 40.45
N SER A 546 16.03 -4.21 41.05
CA SER A 546 17.33 -4.38 40.39
C SER A 546 17.34 -5.41 39.24
N ASP A 547 16.20 -6.04 38.95
CA ASP A 547 16.06 -7.22 38.09
C ASP A 547 15.20 -6.98 36.83
N LYS A 548 15.03 -5.73 36.39
CA LYS A 548 14.13 -5.41 35.25
C LYS A 548 14.76 -5.78 33.91
N GLY A 549 14.32 -6.89 33.35
CA GLY A 549 14.51 -7.19 31.93
C GLY A 549 13.48 -6.53 31.00
N VAL A 550 12.59 -5.66 31.49
CA VAL A 550 11.65 -4.88 30.67
C VAL A 550 12.29 -3.55 30.27
N GLU A 551 12.33 -3.25 28.98
CA GLU A 551 13.06 -2.12 28.40
C GLU A 551 12.15 -0.96 28.01
N ILE A 552 11.02 -1.26 27.37
CA ILE A 552 10.08 -0.28 26.80
C ILE A 552 8.64 -0.70 27.14
N ALA A 553 7.79 0.27 27.47
CA ALA A 553 6.34 0.13 27.36
C ALA A 553 5.81 1.07 26.28
N PHE A 554 4.87 0.58 25.48
CA PHE A 554 4.26 1.35 24.41
C PHE A 554 2.75 1.12 24.39
N LEU A 555 2.02 2.15 23.96
CA LEU A 555 0.58 2.12 23.75
C LEU A 555 0.30 2.71 22.37
N GLY A 556 -0.60 2.07 21.64
CA GLY A 556 -1.13 2.56 20.37
C GLY A 556 -2.65 2.60 20.44
N THR A 557 -3.22 3.69 19.97
CA THR A 557 -4.67 3.92 19.91
C THR A 557 -5.17 3.77 18.47
N ARG A 558 -6.49 3.63 18.31
CA ARG A 558 -7.12 3.53 16.98
C ARG A 558 -6.97 4.78 16.12
N THR A 559 -6.70 5.94 16.73
CA THR A 559 -6.61 7.24 16.05
C THR A 559 -5.21 7.53 15.50
N GLY A 560 -4.23 6.64 15.75
CA GLY A 560 -2.83 6.86 15.38
C GLY A 560 -2.04 7.59 16.47
N LEU A 561 -2.62 7.86 17.64
CA LEU A 561 -1.89 8.34 18.80
C LEU A 561 -1.13 7.19 19.47
N SER A 562 0.14 7.42 19.75
CA SER A 562 1.04 6.49 20.42
C SER A 562 1.71 7.14 21.61
N ARG A 563 1.96 6.35 22.65
CA ARG A 563 2.74 6.75 23.82
C ARG A 563 3.83 5.74 24.11
N THR A 564 5.03 6.21 24.39
CA THR A 564 6.18 5.34 24.66
C THR A 564 6.94 5.81 25.90
N ASN A 565 7.27 4.88 26.80
CA ASN A 565 8.09 5.15 27.97
C ASN A 565 9.25 4.15 28.07
N LEU A 566 10.43 4.69 28.43
CA LEU A 566 11.69 3.97 28.50
C LEU A 566 12.06 3.71 29.97
N PHE A 567 12.30 2.45 30.32
CA PHE A 567 12.71 2.06 31.68
C PHE A 567 14.24 2.01 31.86
N VAL A 568 15.00 2.31 30.80
CA VAL A 568 16.48 2.24 30.74
C VAL A 568 17.08 3.66 30.70
N PRO A 569 18.27 3.93 31.30
CA PRO A 569 18.90 5.25 31.29
C PRO A 569 19.19 5.79 29.87
N LEU A 570 19.08 7.12 29.72
CA LEU A 570 19.25 7.85 28.45
C LEU A 570 20.57 7.58 27.69
N HIS A 571 21.64 7.13 28.37
CA HIS A 571 22.92 6.81 27.72
C HIS A 571 22.89 5.53 26.84
N SER A 572 21.91 4.64 27.04
CA SER A 572 21.70 3.44 26.21
C SER A 572 20.76 3.71 25.02
N VAL A 573 20.27 4.95 24.86
CA VAL A 573 19.27 5.35 23.84
C VAL A 573 19.80 5.28 22.41
N CYS A 574 21.11 5.45 22.19
CA CYS A 574 21.69 5.30 20.85
C CYS A 574 21.56 3.88 20.29
N VAL A 575 21.44 2.85 21.14
CA VAL A 575 21.23 1.44 20.74
C VAL A 575 19.74 1.07 20.73
N LEU A 576 18.90 1.84 21.43
CA LEU A 576 17.45 1.63 21.54
C LEU A 576 16.65 2.33 20.44
N ARG A 577 17.28 3.26 19.69
CA ARG A 577 16.75 3.78 18.42
C ARG A 577 16.55 2.70 17.36
N ASP A 578 17.07 1.49 17.58
CA ASP A 578 16.93 0.34 16.69
C ASP A 578 15.55 -0.36 16.82
N PHE A 579 14.68 0.09 17.73
CA PHE A 579 13.25 -0.25 17.72
C PHE A 579 12.45 1.02 17.38
N LEU A 580 11.74 0.99 16.24
CA LEU A 580 11.17 2.12 15.48
C LEU A 580 12.16 2.85 14.54
N THR A 581 13.19 2.20 13.99
CA THR A 581 13.77 2.72 12.73
C THR A 581 12.76 2.55 11.60
N ALA A 582 12.73 3.49 10.66
CA ALA A 582 11.87 3.48 9.47
C ALA A 582 12.09 2.26 8.54
N GLU A 583 13.03 1.38 8.85
CA GLU A 583 13.24 0.09 8.17
C GLU A 583 12.22 -0.96 8.63
N ASP A 584 11.74 -0.89 9.89
CA ASP A 584 10.76 -1.81 10.48
C ASP A 584 9.32 -1.28 10.32
N LYS A 585 8.89 -1.17 9.06
CA LYS A 585 7.52 -0.71 8.70
C LYS A 585 6.41 -1.50 9.41
N GLU A 586 6.64 -2.71 9.89
CA GLU A 586 5.61 -3.52 10.58
C GLU A 586 5.37 -3.13 12.05
N GLY A 587 6.29 -2.37 12.66
CA GLY A 587 6.22 -1.94 14.07
C GLY A 587 5.61 -0.56 14.29
N VAL A 588 5.58 0.29 13.25
CA VAL A 588 5.14 1.69 13.27
C VAL A 588 3.73 1.82 12.69
N PHE A 589 3.02 2.89 13.06
CA PHE A 589 1.78 3.27 12.39
C PHE A 589 2.10 3.77 10.97
N ASN A 590 1.79 2.96 9.97
CA ASN A 590 1.97 3.35 8.57
C ASN A 590 0.70 3.97 7.99
N ALA A 591 0.82 4.54 6.79
CA ALA A 591 -0.29 5.01 5.98
C ALA A 591 -1.33 3.91 5.78
N ASP A 592 -0.90 2.70 5.47
CA ASP A 592 -1.81 1.68 4.93
C ASP A 592 -2.26 0.65 5.98
N HIS A 593 -1.59 0.60 7.15
CA HIS A 593 -1.95 -0.36 8.19
C HIS A 593 -1.53 0.02 9.61
N PHE A 594 -2.29 -0.49 10.58
CA PHE A 594 -1.88 -0.56 11.98
C PHE A 594 -0.66 -1.47 12.18
N PRO A 595 0.16 -1.23 13.23
CA PRO A 595 1.27 -2.10 13.56
C PRO A 595 0.85 -3.57 13.74
N LEU A 596 1.73 -4.50 13.37
CA LEU A 596 1.42 -5.93 13.40
C LEU A 596 1.10 -6.45 14.82
N TRP A 597 1.78 -5.90 15.84
CA TRP A 597 1.51 -6.23 17.24
C TRP A 597 0.10 -5.79 17.66
N TYR A 598 -0.39 -4.66 17.15
CA TYR A 598 -1.74 -4.17 17.41
C TYR A 598 -2.76 -5.06 16.68
N LYS A 599 -2.58 -5.30 15.37
CA LYS A 599 -3.44 -6.20 14.59
C LYS A 599 -3.56 -7.58 15.24
N ARG A 600 -2.44 -8.18 15.67
CA ARG A 600 -2.45 -9.47 16.35
C ARG A 600 -3.22 -9.39 17.67
N ALA A 601 -2.93 -8.39 18.49
CA ALA A 601 -3.57 -8.19 19.79
C ALA A 601 -5.10 -8.06 19.65
N ALA A 602 -5.55 -7.38 18.59
CA ALA A 602 -6.95 -7.10 18.35
C ALA A 602 -7.79 -8.33 18.01
N GLU A 603 -7.20 -9.34 17.37
CA GLU A 603 -7.90 -10.57 17.02
C GLU A 603 -8.01 -11.56 18.19
N GLN A 604 -7.20 -11.38 19.24
CA GLN A 604 -7.28 -12.22 20.42
C GLN A 604 -8.33 -11.71 21.42
N VAL A 605 -8.77 -12.61 22.30
CA VAL A 605 -9.71 -12.25 23.36
C VAL A 605 -9.06 -11.19 24.26
N PRO A 606 -9.73 -10.05 24.52
CA PRO A 606 -9.17 -8.99 25.35
C PRO A 606 -8.78 -9.51 26.74
N GLY A 607 -7.63 -9.05 27.24
CA GLY A 607 -6.99 -9.57 28.45
C GLY A 607 -6.06 -10.76 28.22
N THR A 608 -6.01 -11.34 27.01
CA THR A 608 -4.97 -12.31 26.65
C THR A 608 -3.73 -11.62 26.08
N PHE A 609 -2.55 -12.13 26.41
CA PHE A 609 -1.28 -11.61 25.91
C PHE A 609 -0.75 -12.43 24.74
N ILE A 610 -0.28 -11.72 23.72
CA ILE A 610 0.40 -12.29 22.57
C ILE A 610 1.88 -12.03 22.72
N TYR A 611 2.65 -13.11 22.65
CA TYR A 611 4.09 -13.08 22.68
C TYR A 611 4.64 -13.28 21.28
N SER A 612 5.55 -12.40 20.89
CA SER A 612 6.27 -12.52 19.62
C SER A 612 7.73 -12.15 19.82
N ILE A 613 8.60 -12.83 19.10
CA ILE A 613 10.02 -12.53 19.05
C ILE A 613 10.26 -11.92 17.67
N PRO A 614 10.30 -10.59 17.52
CA PRO A 614 10.64 -9.95 16.27
C PRO A 614 12.14 -10.10 15.97
N PHE A 615 13.00 -9.98 17.00
CA PHE A 615 14.46 -10.07 16.93
C PHE A 615 15.00 -11.16 17.86
N SER A 616 16.11 -11.79 17.51
CA SER A 616 16.70 -12.94 18.23
C SER A 616 16.96 -12.71 19.73
N SER A 617 17.00 -11.48 20.22
CA SER A 617 17.32 -11.12 21.61
C SER A 617 16.15 -10.56 22.43
N VAL A 618 14.99 -10.27 21.82
CA VAL A 618 13.91 -9.47 22.43
C VAL A 618 12.54 -10.12 22.26
N VAL A 619 11.74 -10.11 23.33
CA VAL A 619 10.35 -10.59 23.36
C VAL A 619 9.40 -9.40 23.48
N LEU A 620 8.41 -9.35 22.60
CA LEU A 620 7.32 -8.40 22.61
C LEU A 620 6.05 -9.09 23.12
N ALA A 621 5.46 -8.53 24.17
CA ALA A 621 4.18 -8.95 24.71
C ALA A 621 3.14 -7.84 24.46
N SER A 622 1.99 -8.18 23.88
CA SER A 622 0.93 -7.22 23.54
C SER A 622 -0.47 -7.73 23.88
N THR A 623 -1.38 -6.82 24.24
CA THR A 623 -2.79 -7.12 24.48
C THR A 623 -3.67 -5.97 24.02
N ALA A 624 -4.89 -6.29 23.58
CA ALA A 624 -5.87 -5.31 23.12
C ALA A 624 -6.85 -4.95 24.24
N ILE A 625 -7.32 -3.71 24.20
CA ILE A 625 -8.22 -3.12 25.17
C ILE A 625 -9.59 -2.94 24.51
N GLN A 626 -10.60 -3.55 25.09
CA GLN A 626 -12.00 -3.45 24.66
C GLN A 626 -12.75 -2.50 25.59
N LEU A 627 -13.61 -1.64 25.02
CA LEU A 627 -14.34 -0.62 25.79
C LEU A 627 -15.40 -1.23 26.73
N LEU A 628 -16.23 -2.13 26.19
CA LEU A 628 -17.34 -2.78 26.88
C LEU A 628 -17.10 -4.29 26.95
N ASP A 629 -17.53 -4.94 28.03
CA ASP A 629 -17.45 -6.40 28.18
C ASP A 629 -18.49 -7.16 27.28
N ASP A 630 -19.14 -6.47 26.34
CA ASP A 630 -20.08 -7.03 25.36
C ASP A 630 -19.42 -7.33 24.01
N ARG A 631 -19.93 -8.32 23.27
CA ARG A 631 -19.49 -8.68 21.91
C ARG A 631 -19.67 -7.54 20.90
N LYS A 632 -20.47 -6.52 21.24
CA LYS A 632 -20.71 -5.32 20.45
C LYS A 632 -19.83 -4.14 20.88
N SER A 633 -18.56 -4.40 21.17
CA SER A 633 -17.62 -3.37 21.57
C SER A 633 -16.51 -3.16 20.56
N PRO A 634 -16.10 -1.91 20.31
CA PRO A 634 -14.86 -1.64 19.62
C PRO A 634 -13.64 -1.95 20.49
N ILE A 635 -12.50 -2.15 19.83
CA ILE A 635 -11.18 -2.14 20.45
C ILE A 635 -10.65 -0.71 20.38
N VAL A 636 -10.25 -0.17 21.53
CA VAL A 636 -9.89 1.25 21.67
C VAL A 636 -8.39 1.50 21.50
N ALA A 637 -7.59 0.60 22.06
CA ALA A 637 -6.15 0.68 22.07
C ALA A 637 -5.54 -0.71 22.23
N ALA A 638 -4.25 -0.82 21.94
CA ALA A 638 -3.44 -1.96 22.34
C ALA A 638 -2.22 -1.45 23.11
N VAL A 639 -1.84 -2.23 24.13
CA VAL A 639 -0.67 -1.97 24.96
C VAL A 639 0.32 -3.10 24.82
N GLY A 640 1.60 -2.77 24.85
CA GLY A 640 2.65 -3.77 24.84
C GLY A 640 3.88 -3.37 25.64
N ILE A 641 4.69 -4.39 25.93
CA ILE A 641 6.02 -4.20 26.50
C ILE A 641 7.05 -4.97 25.71
N GLN A 642 8.26 -4.43 25.76
CA GLN A 642 9.46 -5.06 25.29
C GLN A 642 10.26 -5.58 26.48
N MET A 643 10.71 -6.83 26.40
CA MET A 643 11.59 -7.42 27.40
C MET A 643 12.71 -8.24 26.78
N LYS A 644 13.84 -8.33 27.48
CA LYS A 644 14.97 -9.19 27.11
C LYS A 644 14.54 -10.66 27.11
N LEU A 645 14.93 -11.39 26.08
CA LEU A 645 14.64 -12.82 25.97
C LEU A 645 15.15 -13.60 27.19
N GLU A 646 16.36 -13.31 27.66
CA GLU A 646 16.94 -13.95 28.86
C GLU A 646 16.12 -13.74 30.13
N PHE A 647 15.48 -12.58 30.27
CA PHE A 647 14.61 -12.29 31.40
C PHE A 647 13.32 -13.10 31.31
N PHE A 648 12.71 -13.12 30.13
CA PHE A 648 11.51 -13.91 29.87
C PHE A 648 11.75 -15.40 30.10
N GLN A 649 12.86 -15.95 29.58
CA GLN A 649 13.26 -17.34 29.78
C GLN A 649 13.46 -17.66 31.26
N ARG A 650 14.22 -16.83 32.00
CA ARG A 650 14.43 -17.03 33.45
C ARG A 650 13.12 -17.07 34.22
N LYS A 651 12.20 -16.15 33.94
CA LYS A 651 10.87 -16.13 34.57
C LYS A 651 10.04 -17.35 34.20
N PHE A 652 10.05 -17.78 32.94
CA PHE A 652 9.38 -19.00 32.50
C PHE A 652 9.91 -20.24 33.23
N TRP A 653 11.23 -20.43 33.29
CA TRP A 653 11.84 -21.58 33.98
C TRP A 653 11.56 -21.55 35.49
N THR A 654 11.63 -20.39 36.13
CA THR A 654 11.27 -20.23 37.55
C THR A 654 9.81 -20.64 37.80
N ALA A 655 8.92 -20.29 36.87
CA ALA A 655 7.51 -20.61 36.97
C ALA A 655 7.22 -22.10 36.77
N CYS A 656 7.87 -22.74 35.79
CA CYS A 656 7.77 -24.18 35.57
C CYS A 656 8.26 -24.98 36.80
N ARG A 657 9.22 -24.44 37.55
CA ARG A 657 9.73 -25.02 38.81
C ARG A 657 8.78 -24.87 40.00
N GLN A 658 7.89 -23.88 39.99
CA GLN A 658 6.98 -23.55 41.10
C GLN A 658 5.73 -24.44 41.20
N CYS A 659 5.58 -25.49 40.38
CA CYS A 659 4.43 -26.41 40.41
C CYS A 659 4.30 -27.27 41.69
N THR A 660 5.05 -26.97 42.75
CA THR A 660 5.06 -27.72 44.01
C THR A 660 4.08 -27.19 45.07
N ALA A 661 3.39 -26.06 44.85
CA ALA A 661 2.70 -25.35 45.93
C ALA A 661 1.16 -25.42 45.97
N LEU A 662 0.47 -25.91 44.92
CA LEU A 662 -0.99 -26.05 44.91
C LEU A 662 -1.36 -27.47 44.44
N ASP A 663 -1.79 -28.31 45.38
CA ASP A 663 -2.31 -29.66 45.19
C ASP A 663 -1.37 -30.70 44.54
N GLY A 664 -0.27 -31.01 45.22
CA GLY A 664 0.14 -32.39 45.56
C GLY A 664 0.35 -33.45 44.47
N LYS A 665 0.23 -33.19 43.17
CA LYS A 665 0.60 -34.12 42.09
C LYS A 665 1.07 -33.37 40.83
N CYS A 666 2.26 -32.77 40.88
CA CYS A 666 2.99 -32.46 39.66
C CYS A 666 3.96 -33.62 39.36
N SER A 667 3.54 -34.56 38.51
CA SER A 667 4.33 -35.76 38.16
C SER A 667 5.41 -35.50 37.10
N ILE A 668 5.45 -34.31 36.52
CA ILE A 668 6.36 -33.93 35.43
C ILE A 668 6.92 -32.53 35.75
N SER A 669 8.25 -32.41 35.80
CA SER A 669 8.98 -31.14 35.93
C SER A 669 9.92 -31.00 34.74
N CYS A 670 10.14 -29.76 34.28
CA CYS A 670 11.13 -29.44 33.26
C CYS A 670 12.58 -29.53 33.77
N ASP A 671 12.80 -29.86 35.03
CA ASP A 671 14.14 -30.17 35.55
C ASP A 671 14.53 -31.65 35.37
N ASN A 672 13.66 -32.47 34.77
CA ASN A 672 13.96 -33.88 34.48
C ASN A 672 14.78 -33.99 33.19
N GLU A 673 15.97 -34.60 33.25
CA GLU A 673 16.86 -34.83 32.09
C GLU A 673 16.21 -35.66 30.96
N ASP A 674 15.18 -36.44 31.28
CA ASP A 674 14.42 -37.21 30.30
C ASP A 674 13.37 -36.39 29.55
N ILE A 675 13.19 -35.10 29.86
CA ILE A 675 12.08 -34.28 29.40
C ILE A 675 12.55 -32.92 28.88
N ASN A 676 12.47 -32.74 27.56
CA ASN A 676 12.66 -31.44 26.93
C ASN A 676 11.38 -30.61 27.05
N CYS A 677 11.49 -29.38 27.54
CA CYS A 677 10.37 -28.43 27.64
C CYS A 677 10.50 -27.28 26.64
N TYR A 678 9.40 -27.00 25.94
CA TYR A 678 9.31 -25.91 24.97
C TYR A 678 8.14 -24.99 25.30
N LEU A 679 8.31 -23.68 25.09
CA LEU A 679 7.20 -22.73 25.02
C LEU A 679 6.97 -22.37 23.56
N ILE A 680 5.77 -22.65 23.07
CA ILE A 680 5.40 -22.45 21.66
C ILE A 680 4.28 -21.42 21.56
N ASP A 681 4.35 -20.56 20.54
CA ASP A 681 3.29 -19.61 20.19
C ASP A 681 2.10 -20.29 19.47
N ASN A 682 1.05 -19.52 19.17
CA ASN A 682 -0.15 -20.02 18.49
C ASN A 682 0.08 -20.45 17.04
N ASN A 683 1.24 -20.14 16.46
CA ASN A 683 1.61 -20.47 15.09
C ASN A 683 2.66 -21.60 15.02
N GLY A 684 3.04 -22.19 16.17
CA GLY A 684 3.99 -23.30 16.22
C GLY A 684 5.46 -22.89 16.31
N PHE A 685 5.78 -21.63 16.61
CA PHE A 685 7.16 -21.15 16.79
C PHE A 685 7.62 -21.27 18.23
N ILE A 686 8.85 -21.73 18.40
CA ILE A 686 9.47 -21.89 19.72
C ILE A 686 9.91 -20.52 20.24
N LEU A 687 9.36 -20.12 21.39
CA LEU A 687 9.70 -18.91 22.14
C LEU A 687 10.75 -19.17 23.22
N VAL A 688 10.61 -20.28 23.95
CA VAL A 688 11.54 -20.69 25.02
C VAL A 688 11.90 -22.15 24.86
N THR A 689 13.17 -22.46 25.04
CA THR A 689 13.82 -23.75 24.88
C THR A 689 15.15 -23.70 25.64
N GLU A 690 15.68 -24.85 26.04
CA GLU A 690 17.02 -24.94 26.63
C GLU A 690 18.11 -24.64 25.59
N GLU A 691 17.89 -25.04 24.34
CA GLU A 691 18.85 -24.83 23.26
C GLU A 691 18.55 -23.54 22.49
N GLN A 692 19.35 -22.50 22.68
CA GLN A 692 19.14 -21.19 22.04
C GLN A 692 19.08 -21.22 20.51
N SER A 693 19.71 -22.21 19.86
CA SER A 693 19.70 -22.38 18.39
C SER A 693 18.30 -22.66 17.82
N GLN A 694 17.37 -23.09 18.69
CA GLN A 694 16.01 -23.51 18.34
C GLN A 694 14.97 -22.38 18.45
N VAL A 695 15.33 -21.25 19.07
CA VAL A 695 14.43 -20.09 19.21
C VAL A 695 14.05 -19.54 17.83
N GLN A 696 12.78 -19.12 17.66
CA GLN A 696 12.18 -18.68 16.39
C GLN A 696 12.12 -19.72 15.26
N ARG A 697 12.50 -20.98 15.48
CA ARG A 697 12.27 -22.05 14.50
C ARG A 697 10.86 -22.62 14.65
N ALA A 698 10.27 -23.01 13.53
CA ALA A 698 9.03 -23.78 13.54
C ALA A 698 9.29 -25.12 14.24
N CYS A 699 8.51 -25.43 15.27
CA CYS A 699 8.68 -26.65 16.05
C CYS A 699 8.56 -27.92 15.17
N LEU A 700 7.73 -27.85 14.13
CA LEU A 700 7.59 -28.86 13.08
C LEU A 700 8.91 -29.21 12.38
N CYS A 701 9.78 -28.24 12.09
CA CYS A 701 11.05 -28.48 11.41
C CYS A 701 12.09 -29.17 12.30
N GLN A 702 11.94 -29.07 13.62
CA GLN A 702 12.89 -29.66 14.57
C GLN A 702 12.40 -31.00 15.12
N HIS A 703 11.09 -31.18 15.24
CA HIS A 703 10.47 -32.35 15.85
C HIS A 703 9.26 -32.84 15.04
N VAL A 704 9.51 -33.28 13.80
CA VAL A 704 8.48 -33.75 12.84
C VAL A 704 7.55 -34.80 13.47
N TYR A 705 8.10 -35.73 14.26
CA TYR A 705 7.34 -36.81 14.91
C TYR A 705 6.38 -36.36 16.03
N ILE A 706 6.59 -35.17 16.60
CA ILE A 706 5.75 -34.63 17.66
C ILE A 706 4.47 -34.04 17.07
N PHE A 707 4.54 -33.39 15.91
CA PHE A 707 3.42 -32.64 15.34
C PHE A 707 2.54 -33.44 14.37
N THR A 708 3.07 -34.46 13.69
CA THR A 708 2.29 -35.32 12.76
C THR A 708 1.22 -36.16 13.47
N SER A 709 1.28 -36.28 14.79
CA SER A 709 0.28 -36.95 15.63
C SER A 709 -0.84 -36.04 16.15
N PHE A 710 -0.81 -34.73 15.88
CA PHE A 710 -1.84 -33.79 16.34
C PHE A 710 -2.79 -33.39 15.21
N PRO A 711 -4.12 -33.54 15.37
CA PRO A 711 -5.07 -32.94 14.44
C PRO A 711 -4.98 -31.42 14.55
N LEU A 712 -4.81 -30.72 13.42
CA LEU A 712 -4.75 -29.25 13.32
C LEU A 712 -5.93 -28.53 14.03
N SER A 713 -7.07 -29.20 14.18
CA SER A 713 -8.27 -28.71 14.88
C SER A 713 -8.16 -28.69 16.42
N THR A 714 -7.16 -29.35 17.01
CA THR A 714 -7.04 -29.60 18.47
C THR A 714 -6.14 -28.60 19.20
N LEU A 715 -5.59 -27.60 18.50
CA LEU A 715 -4.85 -26.49 19.13
C LEU A 715 -5.75 -25.54 19.97
N LYS A 716 -7.06 -25.79 20.02
CA LYS A 716 -8.02 -25.19 20.96
C LYS A 716 -8.60 -26.28 21.90
N MET A 717 -8.18 -26.28 23.18
CA MET A 717 -8.72 -27.12 24.30
C MET A 717 -8.51 -28.64 24.11
N ALA A 718 -8.31 -29.52 25.11
CA ALA A 718 -8.73 -29.56 26.51
C ALA A 718 -7.76 -30.45 27.36
N CYS A 719 -7.92 -30.39 28.70
CA CYS A 719 -7.48 -31.42 29.64
C CYS A 719 -8.57 -32.50 29.75
N GLU A 720 -8.20 -33.75 29.94
CA GLU A 720 -8.99 -34.69 30.74
C GLU A 720 -8.07 -35.63 31.52
N CYS A 721 -8.23 -35.63 32.85
CA CYS A 721 -7.69 -36.62 33.76
C CYS A 721 -8.74 -37.72 33.93
N GLY A 722 -8.41 -38.98 33.63
CA GLY A 722 -9.28 -40.09 34.02
C GLY A 722 -8.95 -41.45 33.40
N VAL A 723 -8.22 -42.27 34.18
CA VAL A 723 -8.27 -43.74 34.28
C VAL A 723 -7.77 -44.58 33.08
N PRO A 724 -6.95 -45.63 33.30
CA PRO A 724 -6.42 -46.46 32.22
C PRO A 724 -7.49 -47.43 31.71
N ALA A 725 -7.65 -47.51 30.39
CA ALA A 725 -8.21 -48.69 29.74
C ALA A 725 -7.05 -49.54 29.23
N ASP A 726 -7.10 -50.83 29.55
CA ASP A 726 -6.16 -51.89 29.22
C ASP A 726 -5.89 -52.04 27.71
N PRO A 727 -4.78 -52.70 27.33
CA PRO A 727 -4.35 -52.82 25.94
C PRO A 727 -5.01 -54.01 25.23
N GLU A 728 -5.62 -53.76 24.08
CA GLU A 728 -5.67 -54.67 22.92
C GLU A 728 -5.51 -53.87 21.63
#